data_AF-A0A3R7PDR6-F1
#
_entry.id   AF-A0A3R7PDR6-F1
#
_cell.length_a   1.000
_cell.length_b   1.000
_cell.length_c   1.000
_cell.angle_alpha   90.00
_cell.angle_beta   90.00
_cell.angle_gamma   90.00
#
_symmetry.space_group_name_H-M   'P 1'
#
loop_
_entity.id
_entity.type
_entity.pdbx_description
1 polymer ?
#
loop_
_entity_poly.entity_id
_entity_poly.type
_entity_poly.pdbx_seq_one_letter_code
_entity_poly.pdbx_strand_id
1 'polypeptide(L)'
;MRLKIHGYFLVALILLVALSGYGEEEVRVFSLQPDIWEAPRNDVFLRFNMSLQQVASSLTEMTVCSRVFQTAFTKLQVFLSYATAEKFANAIMMYIVDDAHFFRYNNKPQKPIESVKLPMALQQWRHYCHVLSGDTYTVYVDGKALASGPIEVNDRVLPLNGTFIIGQEQDGLSRRMDSQQIIKGYVTQISVWNYGIGESDVAAMADCKRLLHGNIFSSDRDDVELLNANESSVPLSDLCSRDENFIVFPEVRTFSESVQMCGLVGLMMYGPTNRQRAKEVNNTLHSQKFCGYKENVWLGLTDKQEEGTWRRLSDGKIVTDIIWTVGQPDNTRIENCIIEDGVTGNCNDYNCFDNEKACVPCEESQHAHLYLRGMCVEMKTETMFETRGYVRNKPYFHGFYGFMIFKSADTQWVLYDTVSNETLALLDLATSNLYPLGRHTWQLLEPMCDKAADTMTEMSLSACGEKHYMCDSGQCIDVEARCDAKDDCDDETDEDNCSILEVPEGYRSFKPPKNAEEPGNPLEPDVLFQFVRFLEIDDVLEAIQLEFVIQLTWMETRFKYYNLDEDMYANMMSAGNINQTWRPSLKFPNIKGGDLNLLEENLFVKKISDPLPVNFNTVDMSQVYAGTAAVIVQSQHYSGSFNCKFDVFYYPLDAQDCKVLVQLASVSKELVSFASNKSNVTVDQQADISTYIVDRFVVKANEDDKYRESRLQVKFTLTRRYLLIMLSVYLPSAMLLAVGYCTLFVRLEKLDVRLSVSLTTLLVLYTFFSQTSSSLPKTAYVKMIDVWFFFCTFLLFFIIMIHVVVEVLDDGKVFYIAPSRGKFRRPHMSPNSVLIFTRLVAVPVSVFVFSCVYWAMMLV
;
A
#
# COMPACT_ATOMS: atom_id res chain seq x y z
N MET A 1 -19.93 -46.20 74.26
CA MET A 1 -19.77 -45.62 72.91
C MET A 1 -20.70 -44.42 72.71
N ARG A 2 -20.65 -43.43 73.62
CA ARG A 2 -21.44 -42.19 73.61
C ARG A 2 -20.53 -41.05 74.06
N LEU A 3 -19.72 -40.48 73.15
CA LEU A 3 -18.94 -39.25 73.40
C LEU A 3 -18.24 -38.66 72.15
N LYS A 4 -18.73 -38.90 70.92
CA LYS A 4 -18.09 -38.39 69.70
C LYS A 4 -18.99 -37.67 68.68
N ILE A 5 -20.24 -37.35 69.03
CA ILE A 5 -21.22 -36.78 68.06
C ILE A 5 -21.49 -35.28 68.28
N HIS A 6 -21.11 -34.68 69.41
CA HIS A 6 -21.35 -33.24 69.67
C HIS A 6 -20.29 -32.28 69.11
N GLY A 7 -19.09 -32.76 68.74
CA GLY A 7 -18.02 -31.91 68.20
C GLY A 7 -18.20 -31.53 66.73
N TYR A 8 -18.75 -32.43 65.91
CA TYR A 8 -18.90 -32.20 64.46
C TYR A 8 -20.11 -31.34 64.11
N PHE A 9 -21.18 -31.36 64.91
CA PHE A 9 -22.36 -30.52 64.67
C PHE A 9 -22.11 -29.05 65.02
N LEU A 10 -21.29 -28.76 66.03
CA LEU A 10 -20.93 -27.39 66.40
C LEU A 10 -19.96 -26.77 65.37
N VAL A 11 -19.02 -27.55 64.83
CA VAL A 11 -18.09 -27.11 63.78
C VAL A 11 -18.82 -26.91 62.44
N ALA A 12 -19.79 -27.77 62.10
CA ALA A 12 -20.62 -27.59 60.91
C ALA A 12 -21.58 -26.39 61.03
N LEU A 13 -22.14 -26.11 62.20
CA LEU A 13 -22.98 -24.92 62.42
C LEU A 13 -22.15 -23.62 62.43
N ILE A 14 -20.92 -23.65 62.97
CA ILE A 14 -20.00 -22.51 62.93
C ILE A 14 -19.47 -22.29 61.50
N LEU A 15 -19.26 -23.34 60.70
CA LEU A 15 -18.93 -23.21 59.27
C LEU A 15 -20.13 -22.74 58.43
N LEU A 16 -21.36 -23.15 58.74
CA LEU A 16 -22.57 -22.67 58.05
C LEU A 16 -22.95 -21.23 58.46
N VAL A 17 -22.65 -20.80 59.69
CA VAL A 17 -22.79 -19.40 60.13
C VAL A 17 -21.62 -18.54 59.61
N ALA A 18 -20.42 -19.09 59.44
CA ALA A 18 -19.30 -18.41 58.79
C ALA A 18 -19.45 -18.33 57.25
N LEU A 19 -20.18 -19.25 56.63
CA LEU A 19 -20.51 -19.23 55.19
C LEU A 19 -21.80 -18.45 54.88
N SER A 20 -22.60 -18.07 55.89
CA SER A 20 -23.76 -17.17 55.73
C SER A 20 -23.50 -15.75 56.25
N GLY A 21 -22.25 -15.46 56.65
CA GLY A 21 -21.80 -14.17 57.16
C GLY A 21 -20.73 -13.48 56.30
N TYR A 22 -20.51 -13.91 55.06
CA TYR A 22 -19.85 -13.05 54.06
C TYR A 22 -20.92 -12.09 53.54
N GLY A 23 -21.11 -10.97 54.23
CA GLY A 23 -21.66 -9.80 53.55
C GLY A 23 -20.70 -9.48 52.41
N GLU A 24 -21.20 -9.32 51.19
CA GLU A 24 -20.38 -8.75 50.11
C GLU A 24 -19.79 -7.43 50.62
N GLU A 25 -18.47 -7.26 50.48
CA GLU A 25 -17.82 -6.01 50.88
C GLU A 25 -18.35 -4.90 49.97
N GLU A 26 -19.13 -3.97 50.54
CA GLU A 26 -19.63 -2.80 49.85
C GLU A 26 -18.54 -1.71 49.79
N VAL A 27 -18.49 -1.01 48.66
CA VAL A 27 -17.57 0.11 48.41
C VAL A 27 -18.35 1.38 48.09
N ARG A 28 -17.77 2.53 48.44
CA ARG A 28 -18.41 3.83 48.27
C ARG A 28 -18.13 4.38 46.88
N VAL A 29 -19.18 4.67 46.13
CA VAL A 29 -19.14 5.24 44.78
C VAL A 29 -19.62 6.68 44.83
N PHE A 30 -18.81 7.59 44.30
CA PHE A 30 -19.12 9.02 44.23
C PHE A 30 -19.46 9.41 42.79
N SER A 31 -20.56 10.13 42.61
CA SER A 31 -21.01 10.67 41.33
C SER A 31 -20.48 12.09 41.11
N LEU A 32 -19.77 12.27 40.01
CA LEU A 32 -19.14 13.53 39.60
C LEU A 32 -19.70 13.89 38.22
N GLN A 33 -20.89 14.50 38.21
CA GLN A 33 -21.60 14.91 36.98
C GLN A 33 -21.75 13.78 35.93
N PRO A 34 -22.42 12.66 36.28
CA PRO A 34 -22.56 11.53 35.37
C PRO A 34 -23.56 11.77 34.23
N ASP A 35 -24.36 12.85 34.27
CA ASP A 35 -25.32 13.16 33.22
C ASP A 35 -24.60 13.66 31.96
N ILE A 36 -24.73 12.90 30.89
CA ILE A 36 -24.12 13.21 29.58
C ILE A 36 -24.77 14.41 28.90
N TRP A 37 -26.00 14.78 29.26
CA TRP A 37 -26.74 15.89 28.65
C TRP A 37 -26.46 17.26 29.29
N GLU A 38 -25.88 17.27 30.50
CA GLU A 38 -25.57 18.51 31.20
C GLU A 38 -24.15 19.02 30.88
N ALA A 39 -24.04 20.34 30.73
CA ALA A 39 -22.76 21.01 30.55
C ALA A 39 -21.84 20.81 31.77
N PRO A 40 -20.52 20.68 31.56
CA PRO A 40 -19.54 20.61 32.64
C PRO A 40 -19.63 21.80 33.61
N ARG A 41 -19.68 21.52 34.91
CA ARG A 41 -19.72 22.50 36.00
C ARG A 41 -18.42 22.53 36.79
N ASN A 42 -18.09 23.70 37.33
CA ASN A 42 -16.89 23.92 38.12
C ASN A 42 -17.11 23.86 39.65
N ASP A 43 -18.27 23.38 40.10
CA ASP A 43 -18.66 23.33 41.51
C ASP A 43 -19.06 21.94 42.00
N VAL A 44 -18.70 20.88 41.26
CA VAL A 44 -18.90 19.48 41.65
C VAL A 44 -17.55 18.77 41.81
N PHE A 45 -17.17 18.47 43.04
CA PHE A 45 -15.93 17.75 43.38
C PHE A 45 -15.96 17.24 44.82
N LEU A 46 -15.03 16.34 45.14
CA LEU A 46 -14.83 15.88 46.51
C LEU A 46 -13.61 16.58 47.11
N ARG A 47 -13.68 16.96 48.39
CA ARG A 47 -12.56 17.58 49.10
C ARG A 47 -12.18 16.80 50.35
N PHE A 48 -10.88 16.58 50.53
CA PHE A 48 -10.32 16.00 51.74
C PHE A 48 -9.16 16.84 52.27
N ASN A 49 -9.26 17.31 53.51
CA ASN A 49 -8.27 18.18 54.13
C ASN A 49 -7.33 17.39 55.06
N MET A 50 -6.05 17.28 54.69
CA MET A 50 -5.05 16.55 55.47
C MET A 50 -4.63 17.23 56.76
N SER A 51 -4.77 18.56 56.85
CA SER A 51 -4.26 19.34 58.00
C SER A 51 -4.93 18.96 59.33
N LEU A 52 -6.08 18.27 59.27
CA LEU A 52 -6.88 17.89 60.43
C LEU A 52 -6.47 16.53 61.06
N GLN A 53 -5.67 15.70 60.38
CA GLN A 53 -5.45 14.30 60.81
C GLN A 53 -4.11 13.99 61.52
N GLN A 54 -3.27 14.98 61.88
CA GLN A 54 -1.94 14.73 62.53
C GLN A 54 -1.09 13.65 61.82
N VAL A 55 -1.19 13.55 60.49
CA VAL A 55 -0.44 12.58 59.68
C VAL A 55 1.03 13.01 59.59
N ALA A 56 1.96 12.04 59.50
CA ALA A 56 3.41 12.24 59.46
C ALA A 56 3.86 13.41 58.55
N SER A 57 4.94 14.11 58.93
CA SER A 57 5.31 15.42 58.37
C SER A 57 5.61 15.43 56.87
N SER A 58 5.96 14.30 56.25
CA SER A 58 6.28 14.22 54.81
C SER A 58 6.35 12.79 54.27
N LEU A 59 6.08 12.61 52.96
CA LEU A 59 6.25 11.35 52.22
C LEU A 59 7.52 11.35 51.36
N THR A 60 8.15 10.19 51.27
CA THR A 60 9.24 9.89 50.31
C THR A 60 8.91 8.76 49.35
N GLU A 61 7.99 7.88 49.75
CA GLU A 61 7.37 6.83 48.92
C GLU A 61 5.86 6.97 49.00
N MET A 62 5.16 6.57 47.94
CA MET A 62 3.72 6.73 47.87
C MET A 62 3.09 5.76 46.87
N THR A 63 1.90 5.26 47.19
CA THR A 63 1.01 4.65 46.20
C THR A 63 -0.31 5.41 46.16
N VAL A 64 -0.86 5.64 44.97
CA VAL A 64 -2.20 6.21 44.77
C VAL A 64 -2.95 5.29 43.82
N CYS A 65 -4.04 4.68 44.28
CA CYS A 65 -4.94 3.92 43.41
C CYS A 65 -6.34 4.55 43.43
N SER A 66 -7.06 4.44 42.32
CA SER A 66 -8.46 4.84 42.18
C SER A 66 -9.15 4.04 41.08
N ARG A 67 -10.44 3.76 41.26
CA ARG A 67 -11.31 3.29 40.18
C ARG A 67 -12.13 4.43 39.62
N VAL A 68 -12.25 4.44 38.30
CA VAL A 68 -12.92 5.50 37.56
C VAL A 68 -13.83 4.89 36.53
N PHE A 69 -15.04 5.40 36.43
CA PHE A 69 -16.02 5.09 35.39
C PHE A 69 -16.37 6.39 34.69
N GLN A 70 -15.90 6.58 33.46
CA GLN A 70 -16.12 7.83 32.74
C GLN A 70 -17.39 7.75 31.91
N THR A 71 -18.21 8.78 32.04
CA THR A 71 -19.45 8.91 31.26
C THR A 71 -19.26 9.80 30.04
N ALA A 72 -18.35 10.75 30.10
CA ALA A 72 -17.89 11.60 29.01
C ALA A 72 -16.48 12.13 29.31
N PHE A 73 -15.80 12.61 28.29
CA PHE A 73 -14.51 13.27 28.34
C PHE A 73 -14.64 14.79 28.30
N THR A 74 -13.58 15.44 28.75
CA THR A 74 -13.39 16.88 28.80
C THR A 74 -11.98 17.18 28.32
N LYS A 75 -11.65 18.45 28.09
CA LYS A 75 -10.33 18.85 27.60
C LYS A 75 -9.18 18.38 28.50
N LEU A 76 -9.37 18.40 29.82
CA LEU A 76 -8.40 17.93 30.80
C LEU A 76 -9.12 17.13 31.89
N GLN A 77 -8.98 15.81 31.84
CA GLN A 77 -9.73 14.90 32.71
C GLN A 77 -8.95 14.68 34.00
N VAL A 78 -9.27 15.40 35.07
CA VAL A 78 -8.51 15.36 36.33
C VAL A 78 -9.19 14.48 37.38
N PHE A 79 -8.60 13.33 37.67
CA PHE A 79 -9.14 12.38 38.66
C PHE A 79 -8.78 12.80 40.09
N LEU A 80 -7.54 13.24 40.29
CA LEU A 80 -7.00 13.60 41.60
C LEU A 80 -6.01 14.75 41.47
N SER A 81 -6.19 15.77 42.30
CA SER A 81 -5.26 16.89 42.46
C SER A 81 -4.95 17.16 43.93
N TYR A 82 -3.71 17.52 44.23
CA TYR A 82 -3.22 17.87 45.56
C TYR A 82 -2.37 19.14 45.51
N ALA A 83 -2.82 20.18 46.22
CA ALA A 83 -2.08 21.42 46.41
C ALA A 83 -1.68 21.62 47.87
N THR A 84 -0.54 22.28 48.06
CA THR A 84 0.01 22.65 49.37
C THR A 84 0.00 24.16 49.55
N ALA A 85 -0.12 24.64 50.80
CA ALA A 85 -0.27 26.07 51.09
C ALA A 85 0.96 26.93 50.73
N GLU A 86 2.17 26.35 50.65
CA GLU A 86 3.42 27.13 50.68
C GLU A 86 4.25 27.12 49.39
N LYS A 87 4.14 26.12 48.49
CA LYS A 87 5.09 26.01 47.35
C LYS A 87 4.59 25.41 46.04
N PHE A 88 3.66 24.46 46.04
CA PHE A 88 3.29 23.72 44.82
C PHE A 88 1.78 23.69 44.62
N ALA A 89 1.32 24.40 43.59
CA ALA A 89 -0.08 24.42 43.18
C ALA A 89 -0.58 23.05 42.70
N ASN A 90 0.31 22.23 42.11
CA ASN A 90 0.03 20.89 41.61
C ASN A 90 1.07 19.89 42.13
N ALA A 91 1.07 19.68 43.44
CA ALA A 91 2.04 18.82 44.11
C ALA A 91 1.82 17.33 43.75
N ILE A 92 0.57 16.90 43.62
CA ILE A 92 0.20 15.67 42.91
C ILE A 92 -0.92 16.02 41.92
N MET A 93 -0.84 15.47 40.72
CA MET A 93 -1.93 15.59 39.75
C MET A 93 -1.97 14.34 38.88
N MET A 94 -3.14 13.71 38.79
CA MET A 94 -3.39 12.59 37.87
C MET A 94 -4.45 13.02 36.88
N TYR A 95 -4.13 12.97 35.59
CA TYR A 95 -5.04 13.45 34.55
C TYR A 95 -4.85 12.75 33.21
N ILE A 96 -5.87 12.77 32.36
CA ILE A 96 -5.82 12.31 30.97
C ILE A 96 -6.01 13.50 30.04
N VAL A 97 -5.24 13.54 28.94
CA VAL A 97 -5.43 14.44 27.80
C VAL A 97 -5.42 13.61 26.54
N ASP A 98 -6.44 13.76 25.69
CA ASP A 98 -6.66 12.90 24.52
C ASP A 98 -6.64 11.42 24.97
N ASP A 99 -5.74 10.59 24.43
CA ASP A 99 -5.55 9.19 24.82
C ASP A 99 -4.37 8.94 25.79
N ALA A 100 -3.71 10.00 26.25
CA ALA A 100 -2.51 9.91 27.08
C ALA A 100 -2.83 10.15 28.56
N HIS A 101 -2.44 9.20 29.41
CA HIS A 101 -2.46 9.40 30.85
C HIS A 101 -1.29 10.30 31.26
N PHE A 102 -1.39 11.02 32.37
CA PHE A 102 -0.31 11.84 32.93
C PHE A 102 -0.32 11.79 34.45
N PHE A 103 0.88 11.88 35.03
CA PHE A 103 1.07 11.98 36.47
C PHE A 103 2.13 13.04 36.77
N ARG A 104 1.79 13.97 37.65
CA ARG A 104 2.72 14.98 38.19
C ARG A 104 3.00 14.66 39.64
N TYR A 105 4.28 14.70 40.00
CA TYR A 105 4.77 14.61 41.36
C TYR A 105 5.66 15.82 41.64
N ASN A 106 5.43 16.52 42.76
CA ASN A 106 6.10 17.77 43.11
C ASN A 106 6.14 18.78 41.94
N ASN A 107 5.00 18.96 41.27
CA ASN A 107 4.82 19.86 40.11
C ASN A 107 5.72 19.53 38.90
N LYS A 108 6.21 18.29 38.80
CA LYS A 108 6.98 17.78 37.65
C LYS A 108 6.28 16.58 37.02
N PRO A 109 6.03 16.60 35.69
CA PRO A 109 5.51 15.44 34.98
C PRO A 109 6.54 14.30 35.00
N GLN A 110 6.07 13.07 35.14
CA GLN A 110 6.93 11.89 35.13
C GLN A 110 7.09 11.34 33.70
N LYS A 111 8.32 11.32 33.19
CA LYS A 111 8.64 10.89 31.82
C LYS A 111 8.19 9.48 31.43
N PRO A 112 8.22 8.45 32.31
CA PRO A 112 7.81 7.09 31.93
C PRO A 112 6.36 7.00 31.38
N ILE A 113 5.53 8.00 31.62
CA ILE A 113 4.14 8.05 31.16
C ILE A 113 3.95 8.80 29.84
N GLU A 114 4.88 9.66 29.41
CA GLU A 114 4.67 10.52 28.23
C GLU A 114 4.42 9.70 26.93
N SER A 115 4.64 8.38 26.94
CA SER A 115 4.34 7.45 25.85
C SER A 115 3.20 6.45 26.11
N VAL A 116 2.48 6.53 27.24
CA VAL A 116 1.42 5.56 27.61
C VAL A 116 0.07 6.01 27.05
N LYS A 117 -0.35 5.37 25.97
CA LYS A 117 -1.70 5.48 25.40
C LYS A 117 -2.65 4.52 26.13
N LEU A 118 -3.82 5.01 26.52
CA LEU A 118 -4.86 4.23 27.16
C LEU A 118 -5.89 3.74 26.14
N PRO A 119 -6.45 2.53 26.31
CA PRO A 119 -7.64 2.13 25.57
C PRO A 119 -8.81 3.04 25.99
N MET A 120 -9.34 3.78 25.03
CA MET A 120 -10.38 4.78 25.25
C MET A 120 -11.76 4.13 25.23
N ALA A 121 -12.25 3.74 26.40
CA ALA A 121 -13.61 3.23 26.57
C ALA A 121 -14.34 4.09 27.60
N LEU A 122 -15.53 4.57 27.22
CA LEU A 122 -16.48 5.10 28.17
C LEU A 122 -17.23 3.95 28.85
N GLN A 123 -17.91 4.28 29.95
CA GLN A 123 -18.92 3.42 30.55
C GLN A 123 -18.38 2.07 31.06
N GLN A 124 -17.11 2.09 31.50
CA GLN A 124 -16.44 0.94 32.09
C GLN A 124 -15.62 1.37 33.30
N TRP A 125 -15.63 0.55 34.35
CA TRP A 125 -14.73 0.71 35.47
C TRP A 125 -13.29 0.39 35.07
N ARG A 126 -12.41 1.37 35.26
CA ARG A 126 -10.97 1.27 35.03
C ARG A 126 -10.25 1.47 36.35
N HIS A 127 -9.30 0.60 36.66
CA HIS A 127 -8.49 0.68 37.88
C HIS A 127 -7.12 1.28 37.57
N TYR A 128 -6.88 2.51 38.03
CA TYR A 128 -5.61 3.21 37.87
C TYR A 128 -4.83 3.15 39.17
N CYS A 129 -3.56 2.75 39.11
CA CYS A 129 -2.69 2.81 40.27
C CYS A 129 -1.27 3.27 39.94
N HIS A 130 -0.78 4.23 40.71
CA HIS A 130 0.51 4.90 40.58
C HIS A 130 1.37 4.56 41.79
N VAL A 131 2.50 3.90 41.55
CA VAL A 131 3.39 3.39 42.61
C VAL A 131 4.74 4.10 42.51
N LEU A 132 5.11 4.88 43.53
CA LEU A 132 6.42 5.51 43.72
C LEU A 132 7.13 4.78 44.85
N SER A 133 8.17 4.00 44.54
CA SER A 133 8.95 3.25 45.51
C SER A 133 10.44 3.26 45.15
N GLY A 134 11.29 3.55 46.13
CA GLY A 134 12.71 3.76 45.92
C GLY A 134 13.01 4.86 44.90
N ASP A 135 13.69 4.48 43.81
CA ASP A 135 14.03 5.38 42.68
C ASP A 135 13.06 5.24 41.51
N THR A 136 12.07 4.35 41.63
CA THR A 136 11.22 3.91 40.53
C THR A 136 9.80 4.41 40.68
N TYR A 137 9.21 4.74 39.55
CA TYR A 137 7.82 5.09 39.39
C TYR A 137 7.19 4.15 38.35
N THR A 138 6.11 3.48 38.74
CA THR A 138 5.39 2.50 37.92
C THR A 138 3.90 2.84 37.87
N VAL A 139 3.31 2.77 36.69
CA VAL A 139 1.87 2.94 36.46
C VAL A 139 1.23 1.60 36.11
N TYR A 140 0.16 1.28 36.81
CA TYR A 140 -0.68 0.11 36.59
C TYR A 140 -2.06 0.55 36.11
N VAL A 141 -2.56 -0.11 35.08
CA VAL A 141 -3.94 0.03 34.62
C VAL A 141 -4.55 -1.36 34.53
N ASP A 142 -5.70 -1.54 35.19
CA ASP A 142 -6.41 -2.81 35.34
C ASP A 142 -5.47 -3.95 35.80
N GLY A 143 -4.59 -3.62 36.74
CA GLY A 143 -3.66 -4.59 37.36
C GLY A 143 -2.40 -4.87 36.56
N LYS A 144 -2.24 -4.31 35.35
CA LYS A 144 -1.06 -4.52 34.50
C LYS A 144 -0.15 -3.30 34.48
N ALA A 145 1.15 -3.50 34.65
CA ALA A 145 2.13 -2.43 34.54
C ALA A 145 2.24 -1.95 33.08
N LEU A 146 1.86 -0.70 32.81
CA LEU A 146 1.95 -0.10 31.46
C LEU A 146 3.29 0.59 31.22
N ALA A 147 3.86 1.21 32.25
CA ALA A 147 5.19 1.80 32.18
C ALA A 147 5.86 1.85 33.55
N SER A 148 7.19 1.83 33.55
CA SER A 148 8.03 1.99 34.74
C SER A 148 9.32 2.71 34.37
N GLY A 149 9.82 3.57 35.26
CA GLY A 149 11.11 4.25 35.07
C GLY A 149 11.52 5.11 36.27
N PRO A 150 12.61 5.88 36.16
CA PRO A 150 13.11 6.68 37.27
C PRO A 150 12.19 7.87 37.58
N ILE A 151 12.14 8.27 38.86
CA ILE A 151 11.44 9.48 39.30
C ILE A 151 12.22 10.73 38.87
N GLU A 152 11.55 11.69 38.24
CA GLU A 152 12.17 12.87 37.60
C GLU A 152 12.50 14.03 38.57
N VAL A 153 12.26 13.86 39.87
CA VAL A 153 12.38 14.93 40.87
C VAL A 153 13.53 14.68 41.84
N ASN A 154 14.39 15.70 42.02
CA ASN A 154 15.51 15.68 42.96
C ASN A 154 15.05 15.84 44.43
N ASP A 155 14.00 16.63 44.67
CA ASP A 155 13.35 16.78 45.99
C ASP A 155 12.15 15.84 46.08
N ARG A 156 12.31 14.77 46.86
CA ARG A 156 11.31 13.68 46.97
C ARG A 156 10.37 13.87 48.15
N VAL A 157 10.59 14.88 48.98
CA VAL A 157 9.83 15.10 50.20
C VAL A 157 8.54 15.84 49.84
N LEU A 158 7.39 15.16 49.94
CA LEU A 158 6.08 15.78 49.76
C LEU A 158 5.47 16.11 51.14
N PRO A 159 5.22 17.39 51.48
CA PRO A 159 4.58 17.74 52.74
C PRO A 159 3.08 17.44 52.70
N LEU A 160 2.55 16.87 53.80
CA LEU A 160 1.14 16.48 53.96
C LEU A 160 0.27 17.56 54.62
N ASN A 161 0.53 18.83 54.31
CA ASN A 161 -0.18 20.00 54.84
C ASN A 161 -1.14 20.65 53.85
N GLY A 162 -1.65 19.87 52.89
CA GLY A 162 -2.48 20.32 51.79
C GLY A 162 -3.89 19.74 51.78
N THR A 163 -4.55 19.82 50.62
CA THR A 163 -5.92 19.35 50.42
C THR A 163 -6.01 18.53 49.14
N PHE A 164 -6.58 17.33 49.21
CA PHE A 164 -6.95 16.57 48.02
C PHE A 164 -8.27 17.10 47.46
N ILE A 165 -8.30 17.31 46.15
CA ILE A 165 -9.53 17.45 45.39
C ILE A 165 -9.61 16.31 44.38
N ILE A 166 -10.77 15.67 44.34
CA ILE A 166 -11.07 14.59 43.42
C ILE A 166 -12.09 15.12 42.42
N GLY A 167 -11.78 14.95 41.13
CA GLY A 167 -12.65 15.31 40.02
C GLY A 167 -12.47 16.69 39.42
N GLN A 168 -11.55 17.52 39.95
CA GLN A 168 -11.21 18.84 39.41
C GLN A 168 -9.73 19.19 39.64
N GLU A 169 -9.23 20.09 38.80
CA GLU A 169 -7.94 20.76 38.97
C GLU A 169 -8.05 21.93 39.96
N GLN A 170 -7.03 22.15 40.80
CA GLN A 170 -7.08 23.15 41.87
C GLN A 170 -6.44 24.49 41.50
N ASP A 171 -5.51 24.55 40.56
CA ASP A 171 -4.66 25.67 40.13
C ASP A 171 -3.80 26.29 41.26
N GLY A 172 -4.03 25.87 42.51
CA GLY A 172 -3.50 26.35 43.78
C GLY A 172 -4.54 26.31 44.91
N LEU A 173 -4.10 26.33 46.17
CA LEU A 173 -5.00 26.28 47.32
C LEU A 173 -6.02 27.45 47.27
N SER A 174 -7.31 27.12 47.17
CA SER A 174 -8.43 28.07 47.14
C SER A 174 -8.56 28.97 45.89
N ARG A 175 -8.04 28.54 44.73
CA ARG A 175 -8.23 29.25 43.44
C ARG A 175 -9.54 28.87 42.73
N ARG A 176 -9.79 29.51 41.59
CA ARG A 176 -11.00 29.36 40.77
C ARG A 176 -10.90 28.07 39.97
N MET A 177 -11.97 27.27 40.01
CA MET A 177 -12.06 26.01 39.27
C MET A 177 -12.50 26.26 37.81
N ASP A 178 -12.03 25.42 36.89
CA ASP A 178 -12.33 25.43 35.46
C ASP A 178 -13.28 24.27 35.09
N SER A 179 -14.38 24.57 34.41
CA SER A 179 -15.36 23.58 33.95
C SER A 179 -14.81 22.61 32.90
N GLN A 180 -13.69 22.94 32.23
CA GLN A 180 -13.04 22.07 31.24
C GLN A 180 -11.95 21.19 31.84
N GLN A 181 -11.63 21.36 33.13
CA GLN A 181 -10.59 20.62 33.85
C GLN A 181 -11.19 19.69 34.91
N ILE A 182 -12.20 18.93 34.50
CA ILE A 182 -13.02 18.11 35.39
C ILE A 182 -13.11 16.67 34.87
N ILE A 183 -13.56 15.76 35.73
CA ILE A 183 -14.03 14.45 35.29
C ILE A 183 -15.57 14.39 35.27
N LYS A 184 -16.14 13.74 34.26
CA LYS A 184 -17.56 13.35 34.23
C LYS A 184 -17.73 11.84 34.40
N GLY A 185 -18.41 11.43 35.47
CA GLY A 185 -18.75 10.02 35.72
C GLY A 185 -18.73 9.65 37.20
N TYR A 186 -18.15 8.50 37.52
CA TYR A 186 -18.09 7.97 38.88
C TYR A 186 -16.67 7.62 39.29
N VAL A 187 -16.38 7.76 40.57
CA VAL A 187 -15.10 7.40 41.17
C VAL A 187 -15.30 6.60 42.46
N THR A 188 -14.41 5.65 42.71
CA THR A 188 -14.45 4.80 43.91
C THR A 188 -13.05 4.27 44.26
N GLN A 189 -12.91 3.67 45.44
CA GLN A 189 -11.67 3.05 45.92
C GLN A 189 -10.43 3.97 45.83
N ILE A 190 -10.62 5.27 46.12
CA ILE A 190 -9.52 6.23 46.08
C ILE A 190 -8.71 6.05 47.35
N SER A 191 -7.51 5.51 47.22
CA SER A 191 -6.67 5.17 48.35
C SER A 191 -5.23 5.64 48.13
N VAL A 192 -4.64 6.14 49.21
CA VAL A 192 -3.26 6.65 49.24
C VAL A 192 -2.48 5.97 50.36
N TRP A 193 -1.30 5.46 50.02
CA TRP A 193 -0.37 4.82 50.94
C TRP A 193 0.96 5.56 51.00
N ASN A 194 1.67 5.47 52.14
CA ASN A 194 3.03 6.01 52.31
C ASN A 194 4.15 5.03 51.92
N TYR A 195 3.82 3.98 51.20
CA TYR A 195 4.74 2.95 50.71
C TYR A 195 4.30 2.45 49.33
N GLY A 196 5.21 1.79 48.61
CA GLY A 196 4.90 1.11 47.35
C GLY A 196 4.15 -0.20 47.54
N ILE A 197 2.93 -0.33 46.99
CA ILE A 197 2.22 -1.62 46.96
C ILE A 197 2.84 -2.55 45.91
N GLY A 198 2.88 -3.85 46.19
CA GLY A 198 3.39 -4.87 45.27
C GLY A 198 2.46 -5.15 44.10
N GLU A 199 3.01 -5.56 42.95
CA GLU A 199 2.27 -5.86 41.72
C GLU A 199 1.13 -6.86 41.92
N SER A 200 1.35 -7.92 42.70
CA SER A 200 0.31 -8.93 42.97
C SER A 200 -0.91 -8.36 43.70
N ASP A 201 -0.67 -7.39 44.59
CA ASP A 201 -1.74 -6.74 45.33
C ASP A 201 -2.51 -5.77 44.43
N VAL A 202 -1.80 -5.03 43.56
CA VAL A 202 -2.43 -4.16 42.56
C VAL A 202 -3.30 -4.97 41.59
N ALA A 203 -2.82 -6.12 41.13
CA ALA A 203 -3.58 -7.04 40.29
C ALA A 203 -4.80 -7.61 41.02
N ALA A 204 -4.66 -8.00 42.30
CA ALA A 204 -5.78 -8.50 43.10
C ALA A 204 -6.85 -7.43 43.36
N MET A 205 -6.45 -6.16 43.53
CA MET A 205 -7.36 -5.03 43.64
C MET A 205 -8.10 -4.77 42.34
N ALA A 206 -7.42 -4.82 41.18
CA ALA A 206 -8.04 -4.65 39.88
C ALA A 206 -9.08 -5.75 39.57
N ASP A 207 -8.80 -6.99 39.97
CA ASP A 207 -9.69 -8.15 39.77
C ASP A 207 -10.84 -8.24 40.80
N CYS A 208 -11.03 -7.24 41.68
CA CYS A 208 -12.01 -7.28 42.78
C CYS A 208 -11.82 -8.45 43.77
N LYS A 209 -10.62 -9.05 43.82
CA LYS A 209 -10.31 -10.17 44.73
C LYS A 209 -9.92 -9.71 46.13
N ARG A 210 -9.44 -8.46 46.24
CA ARG A 210 -8.93 -7.90 47.49
C ARG A 210 -9.26 -6.41 47.59
N LEU A 211 -9.90 -6.02 48.69
CA LEU A 211 -10.07 -4.62 49.08
C LEU A 211 -8.92 -4.20 50.00
N LEU A 212 -8.11 -3.23 49.57
CA LEU A 212 -7.04 -2.64 50.38
C LEU A 212 -7.34 -1.16 50.62
N HIS A 213 -7.25 -0.74 51.88
CA HIS A 213 -7.43 0.66 52.26
C HIS A 213 -6.09 1.38 52.43
N GLY A 214 -6.00 2.59 51.89
CA GLY A 214 -4.87 3.50 52.10
C GLY A 214 -4.64 3.85 53.56
N ASN A 215 -3.39 3.83 54.02
CA ASN A 215 -3.07 4.25 55.40
C ASN A 215 -2.97 5.77 55.57
N ILE A 216 -2.82 6.52 54.47
CA ILE A 216 -2.88 7.99 54.48
C ILE A 216 -4.32 8.45 54.28
N PHE A 217 -4.98 7.91 53.25
CA PHE A 217 -6.34 8.26 52.88
C PHE A 217 -7.00 7.05 52.21
N SER A 218 -8.26 6.80 52.53
CA SER A 218 -9.11 5.83 51.84
C SER A 218 -10.52 6.39 51.77
N SER A 219 -11.05 6.59 50.56
CA SER A 219 -12.41 7.08 50.36
C SER A 219 -13.49 6.14 50.89
N ASP A 220 -13.16 4.87 51.15
CA ASP A 220 -14.07 3.91 51.75
C ASP A 220 -14.06 3.98 53.29
N ARG A 221 -12.98 4.47 53.91
CA ARG A 221 -12.83 4.57 55.38
C ARG A 221 -13.04 5.97 55.93
N ASP A 222 -12.49 6.98 55.27
CA ASP A 222 -12.37 8.35 55.81
C ASP A 222 -13.53 9.24 55.35
N ASP A 223 -13.84 10.29 56.11
CA ASP A 223 -14.88 11.25 55.77
C ASP A 223 -14.40 12.19 54.64
N VAL A 224 -15.25 12.42 53.65
CA VAL A 224 -14.97 13.27 52.48
C VAL A 224 -16.03 14.36 52.37
N GLU A 225 -15.63 15.61 52.16
CA GLU A 225 -16.55 16.71 51.92
C GLU A 225 -17.10 16.61 50.48
N LEU A 226 -18.41 16.43 50.34
CA LEU A 226 -19.11 16.36 49.06
C LEU A 226 -19.59 17.76 48.66
N LEU A 227 -19.07 18.32 47.57
CA LEU A 227 -19.58 19.56 46.99
C LEU A 227 -20.42 19.22 45.75
N ASN A 228 -21.75 19.33 45.89
CA ASN A 228 -22.73 19.02 44.83
C ASN A 228 -22.55 17.64 44.16
N ALA A 229 -21.94 16.69 44.88
CA ALA A 229 -21.72 15.31 44.47
C ALA A 229 -22.59 14.38 45.32
N ASN A 230 -23.04 13.25 44.76
CA ASN A 230 -23.79 12.23 45.51
C ASN A 230 -22.93 10.98 45.76
N GLU A 231 -23.22 10.28 46.86
CA GLU A 231 -22.56 9.05 47.30
C GLU A 231 -23.57 7.89 47.31
N SER A 232 -23.14 6.70 46.90
CA SER A 232 -23.90 5.45 46.95
C SER A 232 -23.00 4.26 47.28
N SER A 233 -23.53 3.21 47.91
CA SER A 233 -22.80 1.97 48.17
C SER A 233 -23.14 0.90 47.14
N VAL A 234 -22.13 0.19 46.64
CA VAL A 234 -22.27 -0.89 45.64
C VAL A 234 -21.40 -2.08 46.06
N PRO A 235 -21.85 -3.35 45.86
CA PRO A 235 -20.99 -4.52 46.04
C PRO A 235 -19.70 -4.45 45.21
N LEU A 236 -18.58 -4.87 45.80
CA LEU A 236 -17.30 -4.90 45.08
C LEU A 236 -17.33 -5.79 43.82
N SER A 237 -18.10 -6.88 43.84
CA SER A 237 -18.32 -7.79 42.72
C SER A 237 -18.89 -7.08 41.48
N ASP A 238 -19.81 -6.13 41.68
CA ASP A 238 -20.48 -5.41 40.59
C ASP A 238 -19.49 -4.54 39.80
N LEU A 239 -18.47 -3.97 40.46
CA LEU A 239 -17.45 -3.15 39.79
C LEU A 239 -16.59 -3.94 38.79
N CYS A 240 -16.50 -5.27 38.95
CA CYS A 240 -15.78 -6.17 38.04
C CYS A 240 -16.71 -7.03 37.18
N SER A 241 -18.01 -7.00 37.45
CA SER A 241 -19.01 -7.63 36.59
C SER A 241 -19.06 -6.89 35.25
N ARG A 242 -19.26 -7.65 34.16
CA ARG A 242 -19.49 -7.09 32.84
C ARG A 242 -20.93 -7.35 32.48
N ASP A 243 -21.73 -6.29 32.47
CA ASP A 243 -23.09 -6.37 31.93
C ASP A 243 -23.01 -6.53 30.41
N GLU A 244 -23.58 -7.62 29.90
CA GLU A 244 -23.82 -7.80 28.46
C GLU A 244 -24.98 -6.90 28.05
N ASN A 245 -24.65 -5.73 27.51
CA ASN A 245 -25.62 -4.78 26.99
C ASN A 245 -25.89 -5.00 25.49
N PHE A 246 -27.02 -4.48 25.02
CA PHE A 246 -27.41 -4.54 23.63
C PHE A 246 -28.08 -3.25 23.17
N ILE A 247 -27.97 -2.98 21.88
CA ILE A 247 -28.58 -1.84 21.20
C ILE A 247 -29.54 -2.38 20.14
N VAL A 248 -30.70 -1.76 20.00
CA VAL A 248 -31.74 -2.20 19.06
C VAL A 248 -32.03 -1.09 18.09
N PHE A 249 -32.07 -1.46 16.81
CA PHE A 249 -32.60 -0.61 15.76
C PHE A 249 -34.02 -1.08 15.45
N PRO A 250 -35.08 -0.33 15.83
CA PRO A 250 -36.45 -0.85 15.92
C PRO A 250 -37.06 -1.42 14.63
N GLU A 251 -36.51 -1.10 13.46
CA GLU A 251 -37.02 -1.62 12.20
C GLU A 251 -36.72 -3.12 12.03
N VAL A 252 -37.72 -3.87 11.59
CA VAL A 252 -37.52 -5.28 11.19
C VAL A 252 -36.70 -5.38 9.91
N ARG A 253 -35.74 -6.30 9.89
CA ARG A 253 -34.75 -6.49 8.81
C ARG A 253 -34.60 -7.96 8.46
N THR A 254 -34.17 -8.25 7.23
CA THR A 254 -33.74 -9.60 6.87
C THR A 254 -32.47 -9.98 7.64
N PHE A 255 -32.08 -11.25 7.65
CA PHE A 255 -30.84 -11.65 8.34
C PHE A 255 -29.61 -10.89 7.79
N SER A 256 -29.47 -10.78 6.47
CA SER A 256 -28.36 -10.05 5.84
C SER A 256 -28.36 -8.56 6.18
N GLU A 257 -29.52 -7.90 6.08
CA GLU A 257 -29.69 -6.50 6.48
C GLU A 257 -29.38 -6.28 7.98
N SER A 258 -29.68 -7.27 8.82
CA SER A 258 -29.44 -7.23 10.26
C SER A 258 -27.94 -7.30 10.59
N VAL A 259 -27.20 -8.18 9.90
CA VAL A 259 -25.74 -8.25 10.01
C VAL A 259 -25.11 -6.92 9.59
N GLN A 260 -25.54 -6.37 8.45
CA GLN A 260 -25.05 -5.09 7.94
C GLN A 260 -25.34 -3.94 8.91
N MET A 261 -26.58 -3.84 9.43
CA MET A 261 -26.96 -2.74 10.33
C MET A 261 -26.14 -2.72 11.63
N CYS A 262 -25.91 -3.88 12.27
CA CYS A 262 -25.01 -3.95 13.42
C CYS A 262 -23.58 -3.59 13.01
N GLY A 263 -23.12 -4.07 11.85
CA GLY A 263 -21.81 -3.77 11.30
C GLY A 263 -21.55 -2.27 11.05
N LEU A 264 -22.55 -1.51 10.59
CA LEU A 264 -22.44 -0.06 10.37
C LEU A 264 -22.07 0.72 11.65
N VAL A 265 -22.46 0.19 12.82
CA VAL A 265 -22.08 0.76 14.13
C VAL A 265 -20.94 0.03 14.82
N GLY A 266 -20.23 -0.83 14.10
CA GLY A 266 -19.08 -1.59 14.59
C GLY A 266 -19.45 -2.70 15.57
N LEU A 267 -20.73 -3.08 15.62
CA LEU A 267 -21.26 -4.09 16.52
C LEU A 267 -21.57 -5.39 15.76
N MET A 268 -21.73 -6.46 16.51
CA MET A 268 -22.14 -7.76 15.96
C MET A 268 -23.57 -8.05 16.41
N MET A 269 -24.29 -8.89 15.66
CA MET A 269 -25.59 -9.39 16.11
C MET A 269 -25.45 -10.14 17.43
N TYR A 270 -26.40 -9.93 18.33
CA TYR A 270 -26.37 -10.54 19.65
C TYR A 270 -26.54 -12.06 19.60
N GLY A 271 -25.53 -12.77 20.12
CA GLY A 271 -25.54 -14.21 20.30
C GLY A 271 -25.61 -14.59 21.78
N PRO A 272 -26.70 -15.22 22.26
CA PRO A 272 -26.83 -15.54 23.68
C PRO A 272 -25.79 -16.58 24.12
N THR A 273 -25.26 -16.43 25.34
CA THR A 273 -24.33 -17.39 25.95
C THR A 273 -25.02 -18.64 26.48
N ASN A 274 -26.27 -18.51 26.92
CA ASN A 274 -27.08 -19.58 27.48
C ASN A 274 -28.59 -19.29 27.30
N ARG A 275 -29.42 -20.32 27.52
CA ARG A 275 -30.88 -20.22 27.37
C ARG A 275 -31.56 -19.19 28.26
N GLN A 276 -31.03 -18.97 29.47
CA GLN A 276 -31.67 -18.09 30.44
C GLN A 276 -31.49 -16.65 29.99
N ARG A 277 -30.27 -16.31 29.55
CA ARG A 277 -29.96 -15.01 29.00
C ARG A 277 -30.76 -14.71 27.72
N ALA A 278 -30.90 -15.68 26.81
CA ALA A 278 -31.72 -15.51 25.61
C ALA A 278 -33.15 -15.07 25.95
N LYS A 279 -33.80 -15.79 26.88
CA LYS A 279 -35.16 -15.46 27.35
C LYS A 279 -35.24 -14.11 28.06
N GLU A 280 -34.26 -13.79 28.90
CA GLU A 280 -34.20 -12.49 29.59
C GLU A 280 -34.12 -11.33 28.60
N VAL A 281 -33.26 -11.44 27.57
CA VAL A 281 -33.11 -10.43 26.53
C VAL A 281 -34.40 -10.33 25.71
N ASN A 282 -34.95 -11.44 25.22
CA ASN A 282 -36.20 -11.45 24.45
C ASN A 282 -37.37 -10.79 25.22
N ASN A 283 -37.54 -11.15 26.50
CA ASN A 283 -38.53 -10.51 27.37
C ASN A 283 -38.27 -8.99 27.54
N THR A 284 -37.01 -8.59 27.63
CA THR A 284 -36.63 -7.17 27.75
C THR A 284 -36.95 -6.41 26.47
N LEU A 285 -36.63 -6.97 25.30
CA LEU A 285 -36.90 -6.37 23.99
C LEU A 285 -38.38 -6.05 23.77
N HIS A 286 -39.28 -6.98 24.12
CA HIS A 286 -40.73 -6.78 23.97
C HIS A 286 -41.35 -5.96 25.10
N SER A 287 -40.87 -6.09 26.35
CA SER A 287 -41.40 -5.31 27.48
C SER A 287 -41.08 -3.83 27.39
N GLN A 288 -39.87 -3.50 26.92
CA GLN A 288 -39.44 -2.12 26.68
C GLN A 288 -39.91 -1.57 25.32
N LYS A 289 -40.61 -2.39 24.51
CA LYS A 289 -41.12 -2.05 23.17
C LYS A 289 -40.02 -1.61 22.19
N PHE A 290 -38.81 -2.17 22.33
CA PHE A 290 -37.76 -1.95 21.34
C PHE A 290 -38.06 -2.69 20.04
N CYS A 291 -38.58 -3.91 20.16
CA CYS A 291 -39.20 -4.66 19.06
C CYS A 291 -40.72 -4.50 19.14
N GLY A 292 -41.41 -4.64 17.99
CA GLY A 292 -42.86 -4.66 17.97
C GLY A 292 -43.44 -5.84 18.76
N TYR A 293 -44.73 -5.77 19.06
CA TYR A 293 -45.39 -6.75 19.91
C TYR A 293 -45.40 -8.13 19.24
N LYS A 294 -44.73 -9.11 19.87
CA LYS A 294 -44.59 -10.50 19.40
C LYS A 294 -43.82 -10.66 18.08
N GLU A 295 -43.03 -9.65 17.70
CA GLU A 295 -42.14 -9.79 16.54
C GLU A 295 -41.06 -10.82 16.82
N ASN A 296 -40.65 -11.56 15.80
CA ASN A 296 -39.53 -12.49 15.93
C ASN A 296 -38.22 -11.72 16.07
N VAL A 297 -37.20 -12.38 16.61
CA VAL A 297 -35.88 -11.81 16.87
C VAL A 297 -34.81 -12.64 16.16
N TRP A 298 -33.97 -12.00 15.36
CA TRP A 298 -32.79 -12.65 14.80
C TRP A 298 -31.69 -12.74 15.87
N LEU A 299 -31.08 -13.92 16.04
CA LEU A 299 -29.91 -14.08 16.91
C LEU A 299 -28.64 -14.31 16.09
N GLY A 300 -27.52 -13.80 16.59
CA GLY A 300 -26.20 -13.92 15.98
C GLY A 300 -25.55 -15.30 16.20
N LEU A 301 -26.23 -16.38 15.81
CA LEU A 301 -25.68 -17.74 15.80
C LEU A 301 -25.71 -18.34 14.39
N THR A 302 -24.72 -19.17 14.07
CA THR A 302 -24.65 -19.93 12.81
C THR A 302 -24.00 -21.30 13.01
N ASP A 303 -24.41 -22.28 12.21
CA ASP A 303 -23.79 -23.60 12.11
C ASP A 303 -23.21 -23.89 10.71
N LYS A 304 -23.07 -22.86 9.86
CA LYS A 304 -22.50 -22.93 8.49
C LYS A 304 -21.17 -23.69 8.36
N GLN A 305 -20.36 -23.66 9.42
CA GLN A 305 -19.07 -24.36 9.45
C GLN A 305 -19.22 -25.86 9.69
N GLU A 306 -20.17 -26.25 10.55
CA GLU A 306 -20.37 -27.61 11.03
C GLU A 306 -21.85 -27.78 11.41
N GLU A 307 -22.59 -28.44 10.53
CA GLU A 307 -24.03 -28.70 10.67
C GLU A 307 -24.41 -29.20 12.07
N GLY A 308 -25.40 -28.56 12.70
CA GLY A 308 -25.86 -28.90 14.04
C GLY A 308 -24.94 -28.41 15.17
N THR A 309 -23.83 -27.73 14.85
CA THR A 309 -22.93 -27.10 15.83
C THR A 309 -23.03 -25.57 15.75
N TRP A 310 -23.91 -25.01 16.57
CA TRP A 310 -24.20 -23.59 16.59
C TRP A 310 -23.12 -22.78 17.30
N ARG A 311 -22.58 -21.78 16.60
CA ARG A 311 -21.51 -20.90 17.05
C ARG A 311 -21.96 -19.45 17.01
N ARG A 312 -21.52 -18.65 17.98
CA ARG A 312 -21.76 -17.20 17.99
C ARG A 312 -21.01 -16.52 16.87
N LEU A 313 -21.64 -15.55 16.21
CA LEU A 313 -21.00 -14.71 15.20
C LEU A 313 -19.90 -13.82 15.82
N SER A 314 -20.05 -13.41 17.08
CA SER A 314 -19.14 -12.47 17.74
C SER A 314 -17.79 -13.09 18.15
N ASP A 315 -17.77 -14.32 18.69
CA ASP A 315 -16.53 -14.94 19.20
C ASP A 315 -16.34 -16.42 18.82
N GLY A 316 -17.23 -16.99 18.01
CA GLY A 316 -17.13 -18.39 17.55
C GLY A 316 -17.34 -19.45 18.63
N LYS A 317 -17.69 -19.06 19.87
CA LYS A 317 -17.98 -20.02 20.94
C LYS A 317 -19.22 -20.84 20.60
N ILE A 318 -19.15 -22.13 20.92
CA ILE A 318 -20.24 -23.08 20.70
C ILE A 318 -21.32 -22.86 21.77
N VAL A 319 -22.57 -22.77 21.33
CA VAL A 319 -23.75 -22.66 22.20
C VAL A 319 -24.55 -23.96 22.10
N THR A 320 -24.62 -24.72 23.20
CA THR A 320 -25.27 -26.05 23.21
C THR A 320 -26.64 -26.06 23.89
N ASP A 321 -26.97 -25.03 24.67
CA ASP A 321 -28.22 -24.93 25.45
C ASP A 321 -29.22 -23.99 24.76
N ILE A 322 -29.63 -24.35 23.54
CA ILE A 322 -30.63 -23.62 22.73
C ILE A 322 -31.99 -24.34 22.87
N ILE A 323 -33.07 -23.58 23.07
CA ILE A 323 -34.42 -24.13 23.16
C ILE A 323 -35.06 -24.08 21.79
N TRP A 324 -35.17 -25.25 21.15
CA TRP A 324 -35.74 -25.38 19.83
C TRP A 324 -37.26 -25.55 19.87
N THR A 325 -37.91 -25.07 18.81
CA THR A 325 -39.30 -25.39 18.51
C THR A 325 -39.43 -26.90 18.23
N VAL A 326 -40.58 -27.49 18.54
CA VAL A 326 -40.81 -28.93 18.32
C VAL A 326 -40.59 -29.26 16.84
N GLY A 327 -39.65 -30.16 16.57
CA GLY A 327 -39.27 -30.54 15.20
C GLY A 327 -37.95 -29.93 14.74
N GLN A 328 -37.43 -28.93 15.46
CA GLN A 328 -36.19 -28.23 15.18
C GLN A 328 -35.06 -28.58 16.17
N PRO A 329 -33.79 -28.41 15.78
CA PRO A 329 -33.34 -28.08 14.44
C PRO A 329 -33.53 -29.28 13.51
N ASP A 330 -33.98 -29.04 12.27
CA ASP A 330 -34.09 -30.06 11.24
C ASP A 330 -32.71 -30.44 10.67
N ASN A 331 -31.69 -29.62 10.97
CA ASN A 331 -30.28 -29.79 10.59
C ASN A 331 -30.12 -30.01 9.08
N THR A 332 -30.79 -29.19 8.29
CA THR A 332 -30.55 -29.10 6.86
C THR A 332 -29.39 -28.15 6.55
N ARG A 333 -28.54 -28.54 5.59
CA ARG A 333 -27.36 -27.74 5.16
C ARG A 333 -27.63 -26.34 4.61
N ILE A 334 -28.89 -25.95 4.49
CA ILE A 334 -29.30 -24.66 3.93
C ILE A 334 -29.70 -23.69 5.06
N GLU A 335 -30.23 -24.19 6.19
CA GLU A 335 -30.79 -23.41 7.28
C GLU A 335 -29.74 -23.04 8.34
N ASN A 336 -28.82 -22.17 7.94
CA ASN A 336 -27.62 -21.87 8.75
C ASN A 336 -27.79 -20.69 9.73
N CYS A 337 -29.01 -20.20 9.92
CA CYS A 337 -29.36 -19.03 10.73
C CYS A 337 -30.46 -19.37 11.73
N ILE A 338 -30.57 -18.59 12.80
CA ILE A 338 -31.52 -18.86 13.88
C ILE A 338 -32.45 -17.68 14.14
N ILE A 339 -33.74 -17.95 14.24
CA ILE A 339 -34.76 -16.96 14.59
C ILE A 339 -35.48 -17.38 15.86
N GLU A 340 -35.65 -16.46 16.80
CA GLU A 340 -36.37 -16.67 18.05
C GLU A 340 -37.79 -16.10 17.95
N ASP A 341 -38.78 -16.91 18.33
CA ASP A 341 -40.18 -16.48 18.38
C ASP A 341 -40.41 -15.52 19.57
N GLY A 342 -40.97 -14.34 19.28
CA GLY A 342 -41.18 -13.26 20.27
C GLY A 342 -42.24 -13.56 21.34
N VAL A 343 -42.95 -14.70 21.27
CA VAL A 343 -43.98 -15.10 22.26
C VAL A 343 -43.50 -16.22 23.16
N THR A 344 -42.92 -17.25 22.55
CA THR A 344 -42.54 -18.50 23.20
C THR A 344 -41.07 -18.48 23.62
N GLY A 345 -40.24 -17.67 22.97
CA GLY A 345 -38.78 -17.66 23.13
C GLY A 345 -38.12 -18.97 22.65
N ASN A 346 -38.80 -19.70 21.77
CA ASN A 346 -38.25 -20.90 21.15
C ASN A 346 -37.60 -20.51 19.81
N CYS A 347 -36.48 -21.16 19.53
CA CYS A 347 -35.70 -20.93 18.33
C CYS A 347 -36.14 -21.84 17.19
N ASN A 348 -35.90 -21.38 15.97
CA ASN A 348 -36.09 -22.10 14.72
C ASN A 348 -34.82 -21.95 13.89
N ASP A 349 -34.30 -23.05 13.34
CA ASP A 349 -33.31 -22.99 12.27
C ASP A 349 -34.00 -22.49 10.99
N TYR A 350 -33.31 -21.62 10.28
CA TYR A 350 -33.90 -20.86 9.20
C TYR A 350 -32.89 -20.56 8.12
N ASN A 351 -33.38 -20.45 6.88
CA ASN A 351 -32.56 -20.07 5.75
C ASN A 351 -32.19 -18.58 5.83
N CYS A 352 -30.90 -18.29 5.94
CA CYS A 352 -30.35 -16.94 6.01
C CYS A 352 -30.71 -16.03 4.83
N PHE A 353 -31.02 -16.62 3.67
CA PHE A 353 -31.27 -15.90 2.41
C PHE A 353 -32.76 -15.67 2.13
N ASP A 354 -33.63 -16.12 3.02
CA ASP A 354 -35.07 -15.87 2.90
C ASP A 354 -35.40 -14.41 3.26
N ASN A 355 -36.49 -13.91 2.70
CA ASN A 355 -36.95 -12.53 2.89
C ASN A 355 -37.68 -12.28 4.24
N GLU A 356 -37.52 -13.18 5.21
CA GLU A 356 -38.16 -13.06 6.52
C GLU A 356 -37.54 -11.89 7.30
N LYS A 357 -38.39 -11.05 7.89
CA LYS A 357 -37.95 -9.85 8.61
C LYS A 357 -38.22 -9.99 10.10
N ALA A 358 -37.21 -9.71 10.91
CA ALA A 358 -37.30 -9.76 12.37
C ALA A 358 -36.51 -8.62 13.01
N CYS A 359 -36.77 -8.40 14.28
CA CYS A 359 -36.04 -7.43 15.10
C CYS A 359 -34.62 -7.95 15.37
N VAL A 360 -33.63 -7.04 15.45
CA VAL A 360 -32.24 -7.42 15.72
C VAL A 360 -31.65 -6.61 16.87
N PRO A 361 -31.24 -7.28 17.97
CA PRO A 361 -30.32 -6.71 18.94
C PRO A 361 -28.86 -6.85 18.48
N CYS A 362 -28.10 -5.77 18.59
CA CYS A 362 -26.65 -5.75 18.40
C CYS A 362 -25.96 -5.83 19.77
N GLU A 363 -24.99 -6.72 19.91
CA GLU A 363 -24.17 -6.90 21.12
C GLU A 363 -23.23 -5.71 21.30
N GLU A 364 -23.29 -5.03 22.46
CA GLU A 364 -22.41 -3.91 22.75
C GLU A 364 -20.96 -4.39 22.94
N SER A 365 -20.00 -3.74 22.26
CA SER A 365 -18.58 -4.08 22.32
C SER A 365 -17.74 -2.87 22.73
N GLN A 366 -16.78 -3.10 23.64
CA GLN A 366 -15.91 -2.05 24.21
C GLN A 366 -14.93 -1.41 23.21
N HIS A 367 -14.83 -1.94 22.00
CA HIS A 367 -13.92 -1.44 20.95
C HIS A 367 -14.68 -0.86 19.75
N ALA A 368 -16.00 -0.83 19.79
CA ALA A 368 -16.85 -0.38 18.71
C ALA A 368 -17.16 1.11 18.87
N HIS A 369 -16.30 1.95 18.31
CA HIS A 369 -16.50 3.39 18.27
C HIS A 369 -16.83 3.82 16.85
N LEU A 370 -17.74 4.78 16.76
CA LEU A 370 -18.01 5.53 15.56
C LEU A 370 -17.06 6.74 15.49
N TYR A 371 -16.74 7.18 14.28
CA TYR A 371 -15.94 8.38 14.02
C TYR A 371 -16.77 9.35 13.20
N LEU A 372 -16.98 10.56 13.73
CA LEU A 372 -17.59 11.67 13.01
C LEU A 372 -16.51 12.54 12.37
N ARG A 373 -16.40 12.47 11.05
CA ARG A 373 -15.41 13.21 10.25
C ARG A 373 -16.05 14.44 9.61
N GLY A 374 -15.25 15.49 9.40
CA GLY A 374 -15.70 16.76 8.83
C GLY A 374 -15.86 17.92 9.82
N MET A 375 -15.68 17.68 11.14
CA MET A 375 -15.80 18.72 12.18
C MET A 375 -14.55 19.61 12.36
N CYS A 376 -13.42 19.25 11.74
CA CYS A 376 -12.12 19.93 11.88
C CYS A 376 -11.63 20.07 13.33
N VAL A 377 -11.85 19.03 14.14
CA VAL A 377 -11.43 19.01 15.54
C VAL A 377 -9.92 18.77 15.66
N GLU A 378 -9.32 19.21 16.77
CA GLU A 378 -7.87 19.13 16.97
C GLU A 378 -7.44 17.72 17.39
N MET A 379 -8.25 17.04 18.21
CA MET A 379 -7.95 15.72 18.76
C MET A 379 -8.76 14.63 18.06
N LYS A 380 -8.13 13.47 17.82
CA LYS A 380 -8.82 12.33 17.19
C LYS A 380 -9.99 11.86 18.06
N THR A 381 -9.84 11.87 19.38
CA THR A 381 -10.86 11.38 20.31
C THR A 381 -12.12 12.25 20.36
N GLU A 382 -12.04 13.52 19.93
CA GLU A 382 -13.21 14.39 19.76
C GLU A 382 -14.14 13.93 18.63
N THR A 383 -13.60 13.15 17.68
CA THR A 383 -14.40 12.52 16.61
C THR A 383 -15.10 11.25 17.08
N MET A 384 -14.81 10.70 18.26
CA MET A 384 -15.31 9.40 18.69
C MET A 384 -16.73 9.47 19.26
N PHE A 385 -17.59 8.55 18.84
CA PHE A 385 -18.99 8.42 19.27
C PHE A 385 -19.29 6.97 19.68
N GLU A 386 -20.22 6.81 20.63
CA GLU A 386 -20.87 5.55 20.96
C GLU A 386 -22.37 5.62 20.65
N THR A 387 -22.97 4.50 20.27
CA THR A 387 -24.42 4.42 20.06
C THR A 387 -25.09 4.06 21.37
N ARG A 388 -26.04 4.85 21.89
CA ARG A 388 -26.69 4.58 23.18
C ARG A 388 -28.10 5.17 23.27
N GLY A 389 -28.82 4.72 24.30
CA GLY A 389 -30.11 5.24 24.75
C GLY A 389 -31.14 5.39 23.62
N TYR A 390 -32.23 6.12 23.86
CA TYR A 390 -33.25 6.34 22.83
C TYR A 390 -33.89 7.72 22.97
N VAL A 391 -33.95 8.47 21.88
CA VAL A 391 -34.74 9.70 21.74
C VAL A 391 -35.74 9.48 20.61
N ARG A 392 -37.03 9.70 20.88
CA ARG A 392 -38.11 9.43 19.91
C ARG A 392 -38.05 8.02 19.29
N ASN A 393 -37.85 7.01 20.14
CA ASN A 393 -37.71 5.59 19.78
C ASN A 393 -36.52 5.26 18.87
N LYS A 394 -35.51 6.13 18.76
CA LYS A 394 -34.30 5.87 17.97
C LYS A 394 -33.07 6.02 18.85
N PRO A 395 -32.04 5.17 18.68
CA PRO A 395 -30.78 5.38 19.37
C PRO A 395 -30.16 6.72 19.01
N TYR A 396 -29.53 7.36 19.99
CA TYR A 396 -28.71 8.55 19.76
C TYR A 396 -27.22 8.15 19.73
N PHE A 397 -26.41 9.02 19.15
CA PHE A 397 -24.96 8.86 19.12
C PHE A 397 -24.35 9.89 20.05
N HIS A 398 -23.63 9.42 21.05
CA HIS A 398 -23.00 10.22 22.08
C HIS A 398 -21.49 10.30 21.81
N GLY A 399 -21.06 11.49 21.46
CA GLY A 399 -19.68 11.86 21.24
C GLY A 399 -18.94 12.00 22.56
N PHE A 400 -17.69 11.55 22.59
CA PHE A 400 -16.93 11.45 23.84
C PHE A 400 -16.73 12.81 24.52
N TYR A 401 -16.73 13.91 23.77
CA TYR A 401 -16.50 15.27 24.29
C TYR A 401 -17.80 16.09 24.42
N GLY A 402 -18.96 15.44 24.49
CA GLY A 402 -20.25 16.12 24.70
C GLY A 402 -21.01 16.51 23.44
N PHE A 403 -20.56 16.06 22.27
CA PHE A 403 -21.36 16.14 21.04
C PHE A 403 -22.47 15.08 21.04
N MET A 404 -23.68 15.43 20.62
CA MET A 404 -24.83 14.53 20.59
C MET A 404 -25.48 14.56 19.23
N ILE A 405 -25.70 13.39 18.64
CA ILE A 405 -26.53 13.24 17.43
C ILE A 405 -27.79 12.48 17.80
N PHE A 406 -28.94 13.13 17.67
CA PHE A 406 -30.23 12.51 17.99
C PHE A 406 -31.34 13.01 17.08
N LYS A 407 -32.44 12.25 17.06
CA LYS A 407 -33.61 12.54 16.24
C LYS A 407 -34.46 13.66 16.85
N SER A 408 -34.56 14.78 16.15
CA SER A 408 -35.33 15.96 16.59
C SER A 408 -36.74 16.01 15.98
N ALA A 409 -36.93 15.52 14.75
CA ALA A 409 -38.24 15.42 14.09
C ALA A 409 -38.37 14.06 13.36
N ASP A 410 -39.44 13.85 12.57
CA ASP A 410 -39.69 12.55 11.93
C ASP A 410 -38.59 12.11 10.96
N THR A 411 -38.00 13.05 10.22
CA THR A 411 -36.88 12.84 9.29
C THR A 411 -35.61 13.60 9.68
N GLN A 412 -35.72 14.49 10.67
CA GLN A 412 -34.66 15.42 11.02
C GLN A 412 -33.82 14.93 12.20
N TRP A 413 -32.50 14.96 12.02
CA TRP A 413 -31.48 14.73 13.03
C TRP A 413 -30.72 16.03 13.33
N VAL A 414 -30.27 16.17 14.57
CA VAL A 414 -29.52 17.35 15.03
C VAL A 414 -28.14 16.91 15.52
N LEU A 415 -27.12 17.72 15.23
CA LEU A 415 -25.83 17.68 15.93
C LEU A 415 -25.84 18.79 16.97
N TYR A 416 -25.72 18.40 18.24
CA TYR A 416 -25.86 19.27 19.40
C TYR A 416 -24.60 19.23 20.25
N ASP A 417 -24.14 20.38 20.72
CA ASP A 417 -23.04 20.46 21.68
C ASP A 417 -23.59 20.71 23.08
N THR A 418 -23.40 19.75 23.97
CA THR A 418 -23.84 19.83 25.37
C THR A 418 -23.01 20.80 26.21
N VAL A 419 -21.79 21.14 25.77
CA VAL A 419 -20.87 22.03 26.49
C VAL A 419 -21.26 23.49 26.26
N SER A 420 -21.47 23.89 25.00
CA SER A 420 -21.97 25.23 24.65
C SER A 420 -23.48 25.38 24.78
N ASN A 421 -24.22 24.26 24.83
CA ASN A 421 -25.68 24.20 24.85
C ASN A 421 -26.29 24.81 23.57
N GLU A 422 -25.69 24.50 22.42
CA GLU A 422 -26.05 25.00 21.08
C GLU A 422 -26.28 23.86 20.09
N THR A 423 -27.16 24.10 19.10
CA THR A 423 -27.35 23.17 17.98
C THR A 423 -26.43 23.57 16.84
N LEU A 424 -25.46 22.72 16.52
CA LEU A 424 -24.41 23.03 15.54
C LEU A 424 -24.88 22.81 14.10
N ALA A 425 -25.61 21.72 13.84
CA ALA A 425 -26.02 21.36 12.49
C ALA A 425 -27.33 20.55 12.45
N LEU A 426 -28.00 20.61 11.30
CA LEU A 426 -29.22 19.85 10.98
C LEU A 426 -28.99 18.91 9.80
N LEU A 427 -29.58 17.73 9.88
CA LEU A 427 -29.65 16.77 8.78
C LEU A 427 -31.11 16.36 8.57
N ASP A 428 -31.58 16.43 7.33
CA ASP A 428 -32.91 15.95 6.95
C ASP A 428 -32.79 14.75 6.01
N LEU A 429 -33.33 13.61 6.43
CA LEU A 429 -33.24 12.34 5.70
C LEU A 429 -34.50 12.08 4.87
N ALA A 430 -34.36 11.31 3.79
CA ALA A 430 -35.49 11.02 2.90
C ALA A 430 -36.66 10.28 3.57
N THR A 431 -36.38 9.43 4.58
CA THR A 431 -37.40 8.69 5.32
C THR A 431 -37.07 8.62 6.81
N SER A 432 -38.08 8.36 7.64
CA SER A 432 -37.95 8.28 9.11
C SER A 432 -37.15 7.08 9.61
N ASN A 433 -36.93 6.08 8.74
CA ASN A 433 -36.30 4.81 9.07
C ASN A 433 -34.78 4.86 8.93
N LEU A 434 -34.25 5.87 8.23
CA LEU A 434 -32.83 6.06 8.03
C LEU A 434 -32.16 6.64 9.28
N TYR A 435 -30.84 6.45 9.33
CA TYR A 435 -29.94 6.87 10.39
C TYR A 435 -28.88 7.79 9.81
N PRO A 436 -28.27 8.68 10.62
CA PRO A 436 -27.21 9.58 10.20
C PRO A 436 -25.86 8.85 10.07
N LEU A 437 -25.87 7.61 9.57
CA LEU A 437 -24.69 6.75 9.36
C LEU A 437 -24.25 6.85 7.90
N GLY A 438 -22.95 6.80 7.66
CA GLY A 438 -22.37 7.06 6.35
C GLY A 438 -22.17 8.55 6.07
N ARG A 439 -22.04 8.89 4.79
CA ARG A 439 -21.78 10.27 4.32
C ARG A 439 -23.10 11.00 4.08
N HIS A 440 -23.27 12.13 4.76
CA HIS A 440 -24.46 12.98 4.61
C HIS A 440 -24.08 14.45 4.51
N THR A 441 -24.93 15.22 3.83
CA THR A 441 -24.79 16.68 3.79
C THR A 441 -25.63 17.32 4.89
N TRP A 442 -24.97 18.05 5.78
CA TRP A 442 -25.57 18.74 6.91
C TRP A 442 -25.65 20.24 6.64
N GLN A 443 -26.71 20.87 7.12
CA GLN A 443 -26.84 22.32 7.17
C GLN A 443 -26.25 22.84 8.49
N LEU A 444 -25.21 23.67 8.41
CA LEU A 444 -24.62 24.30 9.58
C LEU A 444 -25.52 25.43 10.11
N LEU A 445 -25.77 25.44 11.42
CA LEU A 445 -26.44 26.53 12.12
C LEU A 445 -25.44 27.47 12.79
N GLU A 446 -24.30 26.93 13.23
CA GLU A 446 -23.18 27.67 13.78
C GLU A 446 -21.94 27.54 12.88
N PRO A 447 -21.02 28.52 12.86
CA PRO A 447 -19.81 28.42 12.07
C PRO A 447 -18.94 27.26 12.56
N MET A 448 -18.48 26.43 11.63
CA MET A 448 -17.65 25.26 11.90
C MET A 448 -16.51 25.22 10.86
N CYS A 449 -15.28 24.98 11.33
CA CYS A 449 -14.07 25.12 10.51
C CYS A 449 -13.95 26.55 9.91
N ASP A 450 -13.55 26.65 8.64
CA ASP A 450 -13.52 27.90 7.85
C ASP A 450 -14.87 28.21 7.15
N LYS A 451 -15.96 27.52 7.52
CA LYS A 451 -17.27 27.66 6.89
C LYS A 451 -18.23 28.44 7.78
N ALA A 452 -18.99 29.35 7.16
CA ALA A 452 -19.99 30.16 7.85
C ALA A 452 -21.26 29.35 8.18
N ALA A 453 -22.05 29.87 9.12
CA ALA A 453 -23.42 29.40 9.35
C ALA A 453 -24.26 29.45 8.06
N ASP A 454 -25.31 28.61 8.00
CA ASP A 454 -26.20 28.39 6.85
C ASP A 454 -25.52 27.79 5.60
N THR A 455 -24.29 27.28 5.72
CA THR A 455 -23.64 26.54 4.63
C THR A 455 -23.88 25.04 4.74
N MET A 456 -23.91 24.36 3.58
CA MET A 456 -23.99 22.91 3.51
C MET A 456 -22.59 22.30 3.62
N THR A 457 -22.43 21.29 4.48
CA THR A 457 -21.16 20.59 4.69
C THR A 457 -21.37 19.09 4.77
N GLU A 458 -20.52 18.35 4.09
CA GLU A 458 -20.48 16.90 4.21
C GLU A 458 -19.80 16.51 5.53
N MET A 459 -20.44 15.60 6.25
CA MET A 459 -19.86 14.91 7.40
C MET A 459 -20.17 13.42 7.27
N SER A 460 -19.29 12.60 7.81
CA SER A 460 -19.47 11.15 7.81
C SER A 460 -19.39 10.56 9.21
N LEU A 461 -20.33 9.66 9.52
CA LEU A 461 -20.37 8.93 10.79
C LEU A 461 -20.31 7.43 10.50
N SER A 462 -19.23 6.77 10.90
CA SER A 462 -19.06 5.33 10.66
C SER A 462 -18.11 4.66 11.65
N ALA A 463 -18.16 3.34 11.72
CA ALA A 463 -17.22 2.54 12.52
C ALA A 463 -15.85 2.36 11.82
N CYS A 464 -15.64 2.97 10.65
CA CYS A 464 -14.48 2.68 9.81
C CYS A 464 -13.21 3.27 10.42
N GLY A 465 -12.28 2.37 10.77
CA GLY A 465 -10.96 2.71 11.30
C GLY A 465 -9.99 3.27 10.25
N GLU A 466 -8.71 3.38 10.61
CA GLU A 466 -7.67 3.98 9.75
C GLU A 466 -7.29 3.14 8.53
N LYS A 467 -7.58 1.83 8.56
CA LYS A 467 -7.25 0.88 7.48
C LYS A 467 -8.42 0.56 6.56
N HIS A 468 -9.55 1.23 6.76
CA HIS A 468 -10.75 1.00 5.97
C HIS A 468 -11.09 2.25 5.18
N TYR A 469 -11.71 2.09 4.02
CA TYR A 469 -12.48 3.14 3.37
C TYR A 469 -13.94 3.04 3.80
N MET A 470 -14.63 4.18 3.86
CA MET A 470 -16.04 4.24 4.19
C MET A 470 -16.84 4.61 2.94
N CYS A 471 -17.68 3.67 2.48
CA CYS A 471 -18.69 3.90 1.46
C CYS A 471 -19.69 4.98 1.91
N ASP A 472 -20.42 5.61 1.00
CA ASP A 472 -21.40 6.65 1.36
C ASP A 472 -22.54 6.12 2.25
N SER A 473 -22.88 4.84 2.13
CA SER A 473 -23.79 4.09 2.99
C SER A 473 -23.28 3.88 4.43
N GLY A 474 -21.98 4.07 4.67
CA GLY A 474 -21.31 3.84 5.94
C GLY A 474 -20.68 2.45 6.10
N GLN A 475 -20.77 1.59 5.08
CA GLN A 475 -20.07 0.31 5.04
C GLN A 475 -18.55 0.54 5.02
N CYS A 476 -17.81 -0.32 5.73
CA CYS A 476 -16.36 -0.29 5.75
C CYS A 476 -15.80 -1.39 4.85
N ILE A 477 -15.00 -1.00 3.85
CA ILE A 477 -14.20 -1.90 3.02
C ILE A 477 -12.71 -1.69 3.32
N ASP A 478 -11.85 -2.61 2.89
CA ASP A 478 -10.41 -2.39 3.01
C ASP A 478 -9.99 -1.15 2.21
N VAL A 479 -9.02 -0.39 2.71
CA VAL A 479 -8.56 0.82 2.02
C VAL A 479 -7.91 0.51 0.67
N GLU A 480 -7.36 -0.69 0.49
CA GLU A 480 -6.79 -1.15 -0.79
C GLU A 480 -7.87 -1.44 -1.84
N ALA A 481 -9.13 -1.64 -1.43
CA ALA A 481 -10.26 -1.85 -2.34
C ALA A 481 -10.86 -0.53 -2.90
N ARG A 482 -10.30 0.63 -2.53
CA ARG A 482 -10.74 1.92 -3.07
C ARG A 482 -10.07 2.18 -4.42
N CYS A 483 -10.87 2.43 -5.46
CA CYS A 483 -10.39 2.77 -6.81
C CYS A 483 -9.64 1.62 -7.51
N ASP A 484 -10.09 0.38 -7.29
CA ASP A 484 -9.48 -0.84 -7.82
C ASP A 484 -10.20 -1.40 -9.07
N ALA A 485 -11.20 -0.66 -9.57
CA ALA A 485 -12.09 -1.00 -10.68
C ALA A 485 -13.05 -2.18 -10.40
N LYS A 486 -13.35 -2.48 -9.14
CA LYS A 486 -14.42 -3.40 -8.72
C LYS A 486 -15.38 -2.68 -7.77
N ASP A 487 -16.64 -3.06 -7.84
CA ASP A 487 -17.67 -2.54 -6.93
C ASP A 487 -17.66 -3.40 -5.65
N ASP A 488 -16.93 -2.95 -4.62
CA ASP A 488 -16.87 -3.59 -3.30
C ASP A 488 -17.84 -2.95 -2.29
N CYS A 489 -18.22 -1.68 -2.50
CA CYS A 489 -19.32 -1.05 -1.78
C CYS A 489 -20.70 -1.49 -2.31
N ASP A 490 -21.68 -1.67 -1.42
CA ASP A 490 -23.08 -1.94 -1.83
C ASP A 490 -23.71 -0.78 -2.64
N ASP A 491 -23.14 0.42 -2.53
CA ASP A 491 -23.54 1.63 -3.24
C ASP A 491 -22.58 2.07 -4.37
N GLU A 492 -21.56 1.26 -4.68
CA GLU A 492 -20.57 1.48 -5.75
C GLU A 492 -19.71 2.77 -5.58
N THR A 493 -19.74 3.41 -4.41
CA THR A 493 -19.07 4.72 -4.17
C THR A 493 -17.57 4.64 -3.88
N ASP A 494 -17.02 3.43 -3.82
CA ASP A 494 -15.58 3.16 -3.77
C ASP A 494 -14.85 3.54 -5.06
N GLU A 495 -15.55 3.46 -6.20
CA GLU A 495 -15.02 3.79 -7.53
C GLU A 495 -15.33 5.24 -7.97
N ASP A 496 -15.93 6.03 -7.09
CA ASP A 496 -16.19 7.45 -7.32
C ASP A 496 -14.97 8.33 -6.99
N ASN A 497 -14.76 9.35 -7.84
CA ASN A 497 -13.71 10.37 -7.67
C ASN A 497 -12.26 9.82 -7.57
N CYS A 498 -11.95 8.77 -8.33
CA CYS A 498 -10.65 8.10 -8.36
C CYS A 498 -9.52 8.85 -9.12
N SER A 499 -9.42 10.16 -8.95
CA SER A 499 -8.29 10.92 -9.51
C SER A 499 -7.01 10.62 -8.74
N ILE A 500 -6.09 9.88 -9.37
CA ILE A 500 -4.82 9.47 -8.75
C ILE A 500 -3.85 10.62 -8.43
N LEU A 501 -4.11 11.85 -8.89
CA LEU A 501 -3.22 12.98 -8.65
C LEU A 501 -3.94 14.32 -8.44
N GLU A 502 -3.36 15.15 -7.57
CA GLU A 502 -3.70 16.57 -7.39
C GLU A 502 -2.50 17.42 -7.82
N VAL A 503 -2.75 18.30 -8.79
CA VAL A 503 -1.78 19.29 -9.26
C VAL A 503 -1.89 20.55 -8.40
N PRO A 504 -0.80 21.07 -7.80
CA PRO A 504 -0.88 22.25 -6.95
C PRO A 504 -1.23 23.50 -7.75
N GLU A 505 -1.93 24.44 -7.11
CA GLU A 505 -2.25 25.73 -7.71
C GLU A 505 -0.98 26.48 -8.17
N GLY A 506 -0.99 26.96 -9.41
CA GLY A 506 0.16 27.64 -10.02
C GLY A 506 1.24 26.73 -10.60
N TYR A 507 1.02 25.41 -10.67
CA TYR A 507 1.89 24.49 -11.41
C TYR A 507 2.05 24.92 -12.88
N ARG A 508 3.26 24.73 -13.40
CA ARG A 508 3.61 25.08 -14.79
C ARG A 508 4.16 23.84 -15.48
N SER A 509 3.35 23.25 -16.36
CA SER A 509 3.66 22.01 -17.08
C SER A 509 4.85 22.11 -18.04
N PHE A 510 5.32 23.31 -18.39
CA PHE A 510 6.54 23.49 -19.18
C PHE A 510 7.83 23.40 -18.35
N LYS A 511 7.73 23.49 -17.01
CA LYS A 511 8.90 23.52 -16.12
C LYS A 511 9.21 22.11 -15.59
N PRO A 512 10.42 21.57 -15.86
CA PRO A 512 10.82 20.27 -15.34
C PRO A 512 10.88 20.28 -13.81
N PRO A 513 10.62 19.12 -13.17
CA PRO A 513 10.85 18.97 -11.75
C PRO A 513 12.34 19.09 -11.44
N LYS A 514 12.65 19.46 -10.19
CA LYS A 514 14.04 19.47 -9.71
C LYS A 514 14.48 18.04 -9.45
N ASN A 515 15.78 17.79 -9.55
CA ASN A 515 16.37 16.55 -9.08
C ASN A 515 16.13 16.41 -7.56
N ALA A 516 15.51 15.30 -7.16
CA ALA A 516 15.11 15.05 -5.78
C ALA A 516 16.30 14.72 -4.86
N GLU A 517 17.31 14.04 -5.41
CA GLU A 517 18.53 13.64 -4.69
C GLU A 517 19.48 14.85 -4.54
N GLU A 518 19.68 15.59 -5.65
CA GLU A 518 20.63 16.70 -5.71
C GLU A 518 20.01 17.91 -6.43
N PRO A 519 19.32 18.82 -5.72
CA PRO A 519 18.53 19.91 -6.34
C PRO A 519 19.31 20.91 -7.21
N GLY A 520 20.64 20.93 -7.11
CA GLY A 520 21.54 21.76 -7.92
C GLY A 520 21.93 21.14 -9.26
N ASN A 521 21.69 19.84 -9.45
CA ASN A 521 22.02 19.09 -10.65
C ASN A 521 20.80 18.94 -11.58
N PRO A 522 21.01 18.72 -12.89
CA PRO A 522 19.91 18.43 -13.80
C PRO A 522 19.12 17.20 -13.34
N LEU A 523 17.84 17.15 -13.72
CA LEU A 523 17.03 15.96 -13.56
C LEU A 523 17.57 14.86 -14.47
N GLU A 524 17.85 13.69 -13.89
CA GLU A 524 18.30 12.51 -14.62
C GLU A 524 17.20 11.44 -14.57
N PRO A 525 16.31 11.38 -15.57
CA PRO A 525 15.28 10.34 -15.61
C PRO A 525 15.94 8.98 -15.87
N ASP A 526 15.43 7.94 -15.21
CA ASP A 526 15.82 6.56 -15.52
C ASP A 526 15.23 6.18 -16.89
N VAL A 527 16.06 5.59 -17.75
CA VAL A 527 15.65 5.21 -19.10
C VAL A 527 15.73 3.70 -19.26
N LEU A 528 14.63 3.08 -19.65
CA LEU A 528 14.61 1.71 -20.12
C LEU A 528 14.26 1.70 -21.61
N PHE A 529 15.21 1.27 -22.43
CA PHE A 529 15.01 1.12 -23.87
C PHE A 529 14.79 -0.36 -24.20
N GLN A 530 13.57 -0.72 -24.55
CA GLN A 530 13.18 -2.10 -24.84
C GLN A 530 13.02 -2.30 -26.35
N PHE A 531 13.85 -3.16 -26.94
CA PHE A 531 13.64 -3.61 -28.31
C PHE A 531 12.51 -4.64 -28.32
N VAL A 532 11.42 -4.32 -29.03
CA VAL A 532 10.29 -5.25 -29.22
C VAL A 532 10.62 -6.19 -30.37
N ARG A 533 10.93 -5.63 -31.56
CA ARG A 533 11.31 -6.42 -32.74
C ARG A 533 12.10 -5.61 -33.76
N PHE A 534 12.88 -6.33 -34.56
CA PHE A 534 13.58 -5.82 -35.74
C PHE A 534 12.76 -6.23 -36.97
N LEU A 535 12.18 -5.25 -37.68
CA LEU A 535 11.25 -5.51 -38.78
C LEU A 535 11.99 -5.86 -40.08
N GLU A 536 12.92 -4.99 -40.49
CA GLU A 536 13.65 -5.12 -41.74
C GLU A 536 15.03 -4.46 -41.64
N ILE A 537 16.04 -5.10 -42.24
CA ILE A 537 17.39 -4.54 -42.37
C ILE A 537 17.68 -4.42 -43.87
N ASP A 538 17.81 -3.18 -44.34
CA ASP A 538 18.13 -2.86 -45.73
C ASP A 538 19.57 -2.34 -45.81
N ASP A 539 20.48 -3.23 -46.22
CA ASP A 539 21.90 -2.91 -46.38
C ASP A 539 22.20 -2.12 -47.66
N VAL A 540 21.30 -2.11 -48.65
CA VAL A 540 21.46 -1.32 -49.89
C VAL A 540 21.11 0.14 -49.65
N LEU A 541 20.03 0.39 -48.91
CA LEU A 541 19.60 1.72 -48.54
C LEU A 541 20.23 2.21 -47.22
N GLU A 542 21.08 1.43 -46.56
CA GLU A 542 21.75 1.78 -45.30
C GLU A 542 20.74 2.15 -44.18
N ALA A 543 19.73 1.30 -43.98
CA ALA A 543 18.64 1.56 -43.05
C ALA A 543 18.14 0.33 -42.30
N ILE A 544 17.59 0.57 -41.12
CA ILE A 544 17.02 -0.46 -40.25
C ILE A 544 15.64 -0.01 -39.75
N GLN A 545 14.64 -0.87 -39.90
CA GLN A 545 13.28 -0.65 -39.39
C GLN A 545 13.12 -1.39 -38.07
N LEU A 546 12.71 -0.66 -37.03
CA LEU A 546 12.68 -1.14 -35.65
C LEU A 546 11.36 -0.77 -35.00
N GLU A 547 10.94 -1.62 -34.06
CA GLU A 547 9.86 -1.34 -33.12
C GLU A 547 10.38 -1.51 -31.70
N PHE A 548 10.19 -0.49 -30.88
CA PHE A 548 10.79 -0.39 -29.56
C PHE A 548 9.92 0.47 -28.63
N VAL A 549 10.04 0.19 -27.34
CA VAL A 549 9.40 0.96 -26.27
C VAL A 549 10.48 1.70 -25.49
N ILE A 550 10.26 2.99 -25.25
CA ILE A 550 11.08 3.78 -24.32
C ILE A 550 10.24 4.05 -23.08
N GLN A 551 10.74 3.63 -21.93
CA GLN A 551 10.19 4.00 -20.63
C GLN A 551 11.11 5.03 -19.96
N LEU A 552 10.53 6.13 -19.52
CA LEU A 552 11.19 7.19 -18.77
C LEU A 552 10.56 7.26 -17.38
N THR A 553 11.39 7.18 -16.35
CA THR A 553 10.94 7.26 -14.96
C THR A 553 11.55 8.48 -14.29
N TRP A 554 10.72 9.31 -13.65
CA TRP A 554 11.20 10.46 -12.87
C TRP A 554 10.32 10.72 -11.66
N MET A 555 10.88 11.39 -10.66
CA MET A 555 10.16 11.82 -9.47
C MET A 555 9.61 13.23 -9.66
N GLU A 556 8.34 13.43 -9.31
CA GLU A 556 7.68 14.74 -9.32
C GLU A 556 7.29 15.13 -7.90
N THR A 557 8.18 15.87 -7.24
CA THR A 557 8.06 16.24 -5.82
C THR A 557 6.96 17.26 -5.53
N ARG A 558 6.39 17.90 -6.57
CA ARG A 558 5.38 18.97 -6.42
C ARG A 558 3.95 18.42 -6.32
N PHE A 559 3.71 17.19 -6.73
CA PHE A 559 2.37 16.61 -6.76
C PHE A 559 2.02 15.94 -5.43
N LYS A 560 0.73 15.72 -5.23
CA LYS A 560 0.22 14.71 -4.32
C LYS A 560 -0.49 13.63 -5.12
N TYR A 561 -0.37 12.39 -4.68
CA TYR A 561 -1.04 11.26 -5.29
C TYR A 561 -2.06 10.67 -4.33
N TYR A 562 -3.08 10.01 -4.87
CA TYR A 562 -4.18 9.43 -4.10
C TYR A 562 -4.36 7.97 -4.44
N ASN A 563 -4.70 7.16 -3.42
CA ASN A 563 -5.18 5.78 -3.54
C ASN A 563 -4.34 4.96 -4.54
N LEU A 564 -3.00 4.98 -4.36
CA LEU A 564 -2.09 4.29 -5.27
C LEU A 564 -2.07 2.80 -4.98
N ASP A 565 -2.39 2.01 -6.00
CA ASP A 565 -2.27 0.55 -5.99
C ASP A 565 -0.79 0.11 -6.01
N GLU A 566 -0.53 -1.13 -5.58
CA GLU A 566 0.79 -1.76 -5.70
C GLU A 566 1.15 -2.06 -7.18
N ASP A 567 0.15 -2.42 -8.00
CA ASP A 567 0.29 -2.54 -9.43
C ASP A 567 0.25 -1.17 -10.11
N MET A 568 1.40 -0.79 -10.69
CA MET A 568 1.56 0.43 -11.46
C MET A 568 0.57 0.52 -12.65
N TYR A 569 0.15 -0.60 -13.23
CA TYR A 569 -0.78 -0.57 -14.36
C TYR A 569 -2.20 -0.13 -13.97
N ALA A 570 -2.63 -0.38 -12.73
CA ALA A 570 -3.87 0.16 -12.18
C ALA A 570 -3.79 1.68 -11.97
N ASN A 571 -2.59 2.19 -11.68
CA ASN A 571 -2.32 3.62 -11.48
C ASN A 571 -2.08 4.39 -12.80
N MET A 572 -2.88 4.12 -13.84
CA MET A 572 -2.76 4.80 -15.13
C MET A 572 -3.37 6.20 -15.09
N MET A 573 -2.64 7.21 -15.58
CA MET A 573 -3.14 8.59 -15.63
C MET A 573 -4.22 8.77 -16.70
N SER A 574 -5.28 9.51 -16.35
CA SER A 574 -6.29 9.95 -17.31
C SER A 574 -5.74 10.98 -18.30
N ALA A 575 -6.36 11.10 -19.48
CA ALA A 575 -5.94 12.05 -20.52
C ALA A 575 -5.94 13.52 -20.04
N GLY A 576 -6.85 13.89 -19.13
CA GLY A 576 -6.89 15.21 -18.51
C GLY A 576 -5.63 15.49 -17.68
N ASN A 577 -5.24 14.52 -16.85
CA ASN A 577 -4.07 14.60 -15.98
C ASN A 577 -2.75 14.61 -16.78
N ILE A 578 -2.67 13.86 -17.88
CA ILE A 578 -1.50 13.84 -18.78
C ILE A 578 -1.25 15.23 -19.39
N ASN A 579 -2.31 15.96 -19.76
CA ASN A 579 -2.17 17.29 -20.38
C ASN A 579 -1.69 18.37 -19.41
N GLN A 580 -1.91 18.20 -18.11
CA GLN A 580 -1.49 19.14 -17.07
C GLN A 580 -0.10 18.84 -16.52
N THR A 581 0.47 17.67 -16.83
CA THR A 581 1.74 17.18 -16.27
C THR A 581 2.92 17.52 -17.19
N TRP A 582 4.05 17.96 -16.60
CA TRP A 582 5.30 18.07 -17.36
C TRP A 582 5.77 16.68 -17.81
N ARG A 583 6.16 16.55 -19.08
CA ARG A 583 6.78 15.34 -19.61
C ARG A 583 7.90 15.66 -20.59
N PRO A 584 9.00 14.88 -20.61
CA PRO A 584 10.06 15.05 -21.58
C PRO A 584 9.56 14.66 -22.98
N SER A 585 9.83 15.52 -23.97
CA SER A 585 9.58 15.21 -25.38
C SER A 585 10.86 14.70 -26.03
N LEU A 586 10.75 13.59 -26.76
CA LEU A 586 11.87 12.93 -27.43
C LEU A 586 11.89 13.24 -28.94
N LYS A 587 13.10 13.40 -29.48
CA LYS A 587 13.41 13.53 -30.91
C LYS A 587 14.46 12.51 -31.30
N PHE A 588 14.41 12.05 -32.56
CA PHE A 588 15.32 11.03 -33.08
C PHE A 588 16.14 11.58 -34.26
N PRO A 589 17.37 12.09 -34.03
CA PRO A 589 18.12 12.80 -35.08
C PRO A 589 18.57 11.93 -36.26
N ASN A 590 18.76 10.63 -36.07
CA ASN A 590 19.22 9.72 -37.13
C ASN A 590 18.08 8.98 -37.83
N ILE A 591 16.87 9.52 -37.77
CA ILE A 591 15.74 8.95 -38.47
C ILE A 591 15.87 9.13 -39.98
N LYS A 592 15.42 8.12 -40.72
CA LYS A 592 15.45 8.13 -42.17
C LYS A 592 14.13 8.61 -42.73
N GLY A 593 14.17 9.63 -43.59
CA GLY A 593 12.99 10.14 -44.29
C GLY A 593 11.91 10.78 -43.39
N GLY A 594 12.14 10.88 -42.08
CA GLY A 594 11.12 11.33 -41.10
C GLY A 594 10.09 10.26 -40.74
N ASP A 595 10.34 8.99 -41.08
CA ASP A 595 9.40 7.88 -40.87
C ASP A 595 9.46 7.37 -39.42
N LEU A 596 8.78 8.09 -38.52
CA LEU A 596 8.52 7.70 -37.12
C LEU A 596 7.02 7.69 -36.86
N ASN A 597 6.53 6.58 -36.32
CA ASN A 597 5.18 6.47 -35.81
C ASN A 597 5.24 6.23 -34.30
N LEU A 598 4.60 7.11 -33.52
CA LEU A 598 4.27 6.87 -32.12
C LEU A 598 2.95 6.09 -32.09
N LEU A 599 3.01 4.83 -31.69
CA LEU A 599 1.86 3.93 -31.68
C LEU A 599 1.02 4.12 -30.43
N GLU A 600 1.68 4.32 -29.28
CA GLU A 600 1.04 4.41 -27.97
C GLU A 600 1.88 5.25 -27.01
N GLU A 601 1.24 6.04 -26.15
CA GLU A 601 1.87 6.79 -25.06
C GLU A 601 0.97 6.72 -23.82
N ASN A 602 1.49 6.09 -22.75
CA ASN A 602 0.80 5.97 -21.47
C ASN A 602 1.69 6.51 -20.34
N LEU A 603 1.09 7.14 -19.35
CA LEU A 603 1.77 7.57 -18.11
C LEU A 603 1.16 6.83 -16.93
N PHE A 604 2.02 6.27 -16.10
CA PHE A 604 1.66 5.55 -14.89
C PHE A 604 2.31 6.19 -13.67
N VAL A 605 1.74 5.94 -12.49
CA VAL A 605 2.35 6.29 -11.21
C VAL A 605 2.77 5.02 -10.49
N LYS A 606 4.04 4.93 -10.11
CA LYS A 606 4.57 3.81 -9.34
C LYS A 606 4.82 4.23 -7.90
N LYS A 607 4.18 3.53 -6.96
CA LYS A 607 4.39 3.66 -5.52
C LYS A 607 5.82 3.25 -5.13
N ILE A 608 6.44 4.02 -4.22
CA ILE A 608 7.80 3.78 -3.68
C ILE A 608 7.78 3.65 -2.16
N SER A 609 6.96 4.45 -1.48
CA SER A 609 6.86 4.44 -0.02
C SER A 609 5.42 4.51 0.46
N ASP A 610 5.26 4.34 1.77
CA ASP A 610 3.98 4.42 2.46
C ASP A 610 3.32 5.80 2.34
N PRO A 611 1.98 5.86 2.47
CA PRO A 611 1.24 7.11 2.44
C PRO A 611 1.59 8.01 3.64
N LEU A 612 1.21 9.29 3.54
CA LEU A 612 1.23 10.20 4.66
C LEU A 612 0.27 9.73 5.77
N PRO A 613 0.51 10.12 7.04
CA PRO A 613 -0.41 9.81 8.13
C PRO A 613 -1.85 10.23 7.79
N VAL A 614 -2.79 9.31 8.02
CA VAL A 614 -4.21 9.52 7.72
C VAL A 614 -4.73 10.74 8.47
N ASN A 615 -5.33 11.67 7.76
CA ASN A 615 -6.03 12.78 8.38
C ASN A 615 -7.40 12.29 8.88
N PHE A 616 -7.59 12.22 10.20
CA PHE A 616 -8.84 11.73 10.78
C PHE A 616 -10.04 12.66 10.51
N ASN A 617 -9.81 13.93 10.15
CA ASN A 617 -10.89 14.88 9.85
C ASN A 617 -11.44 14.77 8.43
N THR A 618 -10.73 14.14 7.48
CA THR A 618 -11.17 14.10 6.08
C THR A 618 -12.29 13.09 5.88
N VAL A 619 -13.44 13.56 5.38
CA VAL A 619 -14.64 12.78 5.09
C VAL A 619 -14.39 11.71 4.03
N ASP A 620 -13.61 12.06 3.01
CA ASP A 620 -13.28 11.20 1.85
C ASP A 620 -12.35 10.02 2.19
N MET A 621 -11.69 10.05 3.35
CA MET A 621 -10.79 8.98 3.83
C MET A 621 -9.70 8.53 2.82
N SER A 622 -9.42 9.31 1.79
CA SER A 622 -8.43 8.97 0.76
C SER A 622 -7.00 8.89 1.30
N GLN A 623 -6.23 7.93 0.80
CA GLN A 623 -4.81 7.78 1.13
C GLN A 623 -3.99 8.78 0.31
N VAL A 624 -3.29 9.67 1.01
CA VAL A 624 -2.51 10.73 0.36
C VAL A 624 -1.03 10.37 0.38
N TYR A 625 -0.41 10.36 -0.79
CA TYR A 625 1.02 10.14 -0.98
C TYR A 625 1.71 11.46 -1.32
N ALA A 626 2.83 11.73 -0.65
CA ALA A 626 3.68 12.86 -0.99
C ALA A 626 4.32 12.66 -2.37
N GLY A 627 4.69 13.75 -3.05
CA GLY A 627 5.36 13.68 -4.36
C GLY A 627 6.68 12.89 -4.37
N THR A 628 7.33 12.71 -3.22
CA THR A 628 8.53 11.89 -3.05
C THR A 628 8.24 10.40 -2.83
N ALA A 629 6.99 10.05 -2.52
CA ALA A 629 6.56 8.68 -2.23
C ALA A 629 6.21 7.87 -3.48
N ALA A 630 6.25 8.50 -4.66
CA ALA A 630 5.95 7.87 -5.94
C ALA A 630 6.79 8.46 -7.09
N VAL A 631 6.90 7.72 -8.19
CA VAL A 631 7.53 8.16 -9.44
C VAL A 631 6.56 8.02 -10.60
N ILE A 632 6.71 8.90 -11.59
CA ILE A 632 5.96 8.85 -12.83
C ILE A 632 6.75 8.01 -13.83
N VAL A 633 6.08 7.05 -14.47
CA VAL A 633 6.62 6.19 -15.52
C VAL A 633 5.90 6.49 -16.82
N GLN A 634 6.59 7.12 -17.76
CA GLN A 634 6.09 7.39 -19.11
C GLN A 634 6.56 6.27 -20.04
N SER A 635 5.62 5.55 -20.65
CA SER A 635 5.88 4.50 -21.63
C SER A 635 5.47 4.97 -23.01
N GLN A 636 6.41 4.96 -23.97
CA GLN A 636 6.18 5.38 -25.35
C GLN A 636 6.58 4.27 -26.33
N HIS A 637 5.65 3.84 -27.17
CA HIS A 637 5.86 2.78 -28.15
C HIS A 637 6.07 3.38 -29.56
N TYR A 638 7.24 3.15 -30.14
CA TYR A 638 7.62 3.68 -31.45
C TYR A 638 7.85 2.58 -32.48
N SER A 639 7.54 2.89 -33.73
CA SER A 639 7.95 2.14 -34.92
C SER A 639 8.55 3.11 -35.94
N GLY A 640 9.73 2.81 -36.48
CA GLY A 640 10.36 3.71 -37.45
C GLY A 640 11.66 3.20 -38.08
N SER A 641 12.13 3.96 -39.08
CA SER A 641 13.34 3.64 -39.86
C SER A 641 14.52 4.53 -39.48
N PHE A 642 15.66 3.92 -39.16
CA PHE A 642 16.88 4.62 -38.72
C PHE A 642 18.01 4.45 -39.74
N ASN A 643 18.80 5.51 -39.92
CA ASN A 643 20.02 5.45 -40.72
C ASN A 643 21.09 4.65 -39.99
N CYS A 644 21.62 3.63 -40.64
CA CYS A 644 22.78 2.87 -40.18
C CYS A 644 23.74 2.66 -41.36
N LYS A 645 24.98 3.12 -41.21
CA LYS A 645 25.99 3.01 -42.26
C LYS A 645 26.62 1.62 -42.24
N PHE A 646 26.54 0.90 -43.36
CA PHE A 646 27.12 -0.44 -43.51
C PHE A 646 28.53 -0.35 -44.09
N ASP A 647 29.49 -1.02 -43.46
CA ASP A 647 30.81 -1.27 -44.03
C ASP A 647 30.91 -2.70 -44.54
N VAL A 648 30.74 -2.86 -45.85
CA VAL A 648 30.72 -4.17 -46.53
C VAL A 648 32.08 -4.55 -47.13
N PHE A 649 33.18 -3.98 -46.65
CA PHE A 649 34.52 -4.28 -47.17
C PHE A 649 34.87 -5.78 -47.08
N TYR A 650 34.63 -6.37 -45.91
CA TYR A 650 34.88 -7.79 -45.61
C TYR A 650 33.69 -8.71 -45.91
N TYR A 651 32.77 -8.29 -46.80
CA TYR A 651 31.62 -9.11 -47.16
C TYR A 651 32.04 -10.52 -47.62
N PRO A 652 31.43 -11.61 -47.11
CA PRO A 652 30.24 -11.68 -46.25
C PRO A 652 30.51 -11.85 -44.74
N LEU A 653 31.75 -11.70 -44.27
CA LEU A 653 32.15 -11.82 -42.85
C LEU A 653 32.12 -10.45 -42.14
N ASP A 654 31.27 -9.55 -42.59
CA ASP A 654 31.14 -8.20 -42.07
C ASP A 654 30.33 -8.14 -40.77
N ALA A 655 30.70 -7.18 -39.91
CA ALA A 655 29.97 -6.81 -38.69
C ALA A 655 29.68 -5.31 -38.73
N GLN A 656 28.45 -4.93 -38.35
CA GLN A 656 27.93 -3.58 -38.53
C GLN A 656 27.54 -2.98 -37.18
N ASP A 657 28.02 -1.78 -36.88
CA ASP A 657 27.66 -1.06 -35.66
C ASP A 657 26.56 -0.04 -35.94
N CYS A 658 25.33 -0.43 -35.62
CA CYS A 658 24.15 0.43 -35.74
C CYS A 658 23.85 1.15 -34.43
N LYS A 659 23.13 2.27 -34.54
CA LYS A 659 22.77 3.09 -33.38
C LYS A 659 21.40 3.73 -33.54
N VAL A 660 20.70 3.90 -32.43
CA VAL A 660 19.53 4.78 -32.30
C VAL A 660 19.95 5.98 -31.44
N LEU A 661 19.73 7.18 -31.95
CA LEU A 661 19.98 8.42 -31.23
C LEU A 661 18.66 8.99 -30.71
N VAL A 662 18.58 9.16 -29.40
CA VAL A 662 17.45 9.80 -28.72
C VAL A 662 17.93 11.14 -28.17
N GLN A 663 17.19 12.21 -28.43
CA GLN A 663 17.52 13.58 -28.02
C GLN A 663 16.33 14.22 -27.30
N LEU A 664 16.59 14.95 -26.21
CA LEU A 664 15.57 15.78 -25.58
C LEU A 664 15.22 16.97 -26.47
N ALA A 665 13.93 17.15 -26.76
CA ALA A 665 13.44 18.09 -27.75
C ALA A 665 13.20 19.51 -27.21
N SER A 666 12.78 19.62 -25.95
CA SER A 666 12.16 20.82 -25.39
C SER A 666 12.92 21.42 -24.20
N VAL A 667 14.06 20.83 -23.81
CA VAL A 667 14.77 21.18 -22.58
C VAL A 667 16.29 21.15 -22.78
N SER A 668 17.02 22.04 -22.10
CA SER A 668 18.49 22.08 -22.13
C SER A 668 19.10 20.99 -21.24
N LYS A 669 20.34 20.57 -21.58
CA LYS A 669 21.14 19.61 -20.79
C LYS A 669 21.38 20.06 -19.34
N GLU A 670 21.31 21.37 -19.06
CA GLU A 670 21.48 21.93 -17.71
C GLU A 670 20.27 21.68 -16.79
N LEU A 671 19.09 21.46 -17.35
CA LEU A 671 17.86 21.22 -16.59
C LEU A 671 17.50 19.73 -16.55
N VAL A 672 17.65 19.03 -17.68
CA VAL A 672 17.35 17.59 -17.79
C VAL A 672 18.44 16.95 -18.65
N SER A 673 19.05 15.88 -18.14
CA SER A 673 20.10 15.16 -18.83
C SER A 673 19.99 13.65 -18.65
N PHE A 674 20.22 12.89 -19.70
CA PHE A 674 20.35 11.44 -19.59
C PHE A 674 21.66 11.05 -18.92
N ALA A 675 21.63 10.00 -18.11
CA ALA A 675 22.81 9.44 -17.44
C ALA A 675 23.01 7.98 -17.83
N SER A 676 24.25 7.58 -18.12
CA SER A 676 24.55 6.24 -18.65
C SER A 676 24.34 5.13 -17.60
N ASN A 677 24.56 5.44 -16.32
CA ASN A 677 24.32 4.53 -15.19
C ASN A 677 22.83 4.32 -14.88
N LYS A 678 21.98 5.26 -15.27
CA LYS A 678 20.51 5.22 -15.13
C LYS A 678 19.80 4.82 -16.43
N SER A 679 20.55 4.30 -17.41
CA SER A 679 20.00 3.89 -18.71
C SER A 679 20.28 2.42 -19.02
N ASN A 680 19.23 1.63 -19.20
CA ASN A 680 19.31 0.19 -19.46
C ASN A 680 18.64 -0.19 -20.80
N VAL A 681 19.07 -1.33 -21.36
CA VAL A 681 18.48 -1.91 -22.57
C VAL A 681 17.99 -3.30 -22.29
N THR A 682 16.77 -3.60 -22.74
CA THR A 682 16.17 -4.93 -22.70
C THR A 682 15.73 -5.33 -24.10
N VAL A 683 15.64 -6.63 -24.35
CA VAL A 683 15.20 -7.20 -25.63
C VAL A 683 14.15 -8.24 -25.29
N ASP A 684 12.93 -8.05 -25.78
CA ASP A 684 11.78 -8.88 -25.41
C ASP A 684 11.82 -10.23 -26.16
N GLN A 685 11.95 -10.17 -27.48
CA GLN A 685 12.12 -11.33 -28.34
C GLN A 685 13.55 -11.41 -28.87
N GLN A 686 14.15 -12.59 -28.76
CA GLN A 686 15.45 -12.87 -29.33
C GLN A 686 15.40 -12.54 -30.84
N ALA A 687 16.15 -11.50 -31.23
CA ALA A 687 16.14 -10.93 -32.56
C ALA A 687 16.87 -11.86 -33.57
N ASP A 688 16.37 -13.08 -33.73
CA ASP A 688 16.82 -14.03 -34.74
C ASP A 688 16.19 -13.67 -36.09
N ILE A 689 16.71 -12.61 -36.68
CA ILE A 689 16.43 -12.27 -38.07
C ILE A 689 17.11 -13.33 -38.95
N SER A 690 16.48 -13.70 -40.07
CA SER A 690 16.99 -14.73 -40.98
C SER A 690 18.34 -14.38 -41.60
N THR A 691 18.69 -13.09 -41.69
CA THR A 691 19.88 -12.57 -42.39
C THR A 691 21.01 -12.13 -41.46
N TYR A 692 20.69 -11.60 -40.27
CA TYR A 692 21.66 -11.08 -39.30
C TYR A 692 21.37 -11.61 -37.90
N ILE A 693 22.42 -11.66 -37.09
CA ILE A 693 22.34 -11.90 -35.65
C ILE A 693 22.59 -10.54 -34.97
N VAL A 694 21.71 -10.18 -34.04
CA VAL A 694 21.88 -8.97 -33.24
C VAL A 694 22.65 -9.33 -31.98
N ASP A 695 23.85 -8.79 -31.87
CA ASP A 695 24.74 -8.94 -30.74
C ASP A 695 24.78 -7.67 -29.89
N ARG A 696 25.52 -7.76 -28.77
CA ARG A 696 25.98 -6.69 -27.86
C ARG A 696 25.25 -5.34 -27.97
N PHE A 697 24.42 -5.04 -26.98
CA PHE A 697 23.82 -3.73 -26.78
C PHE A 697 24.68 -2.87 -25.84
N VAL A 698 24.88 -1.60 -26.19
CA VAL A 698 25.63 -0.64 -25.37
C VAL A 698 24.90 0.69 -25.36
N VAL A 699 24.67 1.24 -24.15
CA VAL A 699 24.11 2.59 -23.99
C VAL A 699 25.20 3.56 -23.58
N LYS A 700 25.17 4.74 -24.20
CA LYS A 700 26.00 5.88 -23.81
C LYS A 700 25.16 7.15 -23.79
N ALA A 701 25.25 7.92 -22.73
CA ALA A 701 24.63 9.23 -22.62
C ALA A 701 25.67 10.35 -22.73
N ASN A 702 25.32 11.43 -23.44
CA ASN A 702 26.07 12.69 -23.49
C ASN A 702 27.57 12.57 -23.88
N GLU A 703 27.91 11.66 -24.80
CA GLU A 703 29.30 11.42 -25.24
C GLU A 703 29.92 12.66 -25.95
N ASP A 704 29.11 13.56 -26.52
CA ASP A 704 29.54 14.81 -27.18
C ASP A 704 29.06 16.05 -26.41
N ASP A 705 29.99 16.79 -25.79
CA ASP A 705 29.70 18.06 -25.09
C ASP A 705 29.39 19.26 -26.01
N LYS A 706 29.46 19.07 -27.33
CA LYS A 706 29.17 20.13 -28.31
C LYS A 706 27.70 20.48 -28.42
N TYR A 707 26.80 19.60 -27.97
CA TYR A 707 25.36 19.80 -28.09
C TYR A 707 24.78 20.40 -26.81
N ARG A 708 23.86 21.36 -26.97
CA ARG A 708 23.16 21.99 -25.84
C ARG A 708 22.06 21.10 -25.28
N GLU A 709 21.55 20.19 -26.10
CA GLU A 709 20.56 19.20 -25.75
C GLU A 709 21.23 17.89 -25.29
N SER A 710 20.61 17.22 -24.32
CA SER A 710 21.08 15.90 -23.90
C SER A 710 20.73 14.83 -24.94
N ARG A 711 21.66 13.91 -25.16
CA ARG A 711 21.53 12.81 -26.14
C ARG A 711 21.85 11.47 -25.50
N LEU A 712 21.00 10.49 -25.76
CA LEU A 712 21.21 9.08 -25.45
C LEU A 712 21.48 8.32 -26.74
N GLN A 713 22.51 7.49 -26.73
CA GLN A 713 22.93 6.68 -27.86
C GLN A 713 22.87 5.21 -27.49
N VAL A 714 21.96 4.48 -28.14
CA VAL A 714 21.83 3.03 -28.00
C VAL A 714 22.51 2.38 -29.20
N LYS A 715 23.63 1.70 -28.98
CA LYS A 715 24.42 0.99 -30.01
C LYS A 715 24.14 -0.50 -29.93
N PHE A 716 24.09 -1.15 -31.08
CA PHE A 716 24.03 -2.61 -31.20
C PHE A 716 24.82 -3.07 -32.43
N THR A 717 25.39 -4.27 -32.34
CA THR A 717 26.21 -4.83 -33.42
C THR A 717 25.39 -5.88 -34.17
N LEU A 718 25.38 -5.79 -35.50
CA LEU A 718 24.75 -6.76 -36.39
C LEU A 718 25.84 -7.61 -37.05
N THR A 719 25.80 -8.92 -36.84
CA THR A 719 26.73 -9.88 -37.47
C THR A 719 26.00 -10.66 -38.56
N ARG A 720 26.58 -10.74 -39.76
CA ARG A 720 25.91 -11.38 -40.91
C ARG A 720 25.98 -12.92 -40.85
N ARG A 721 24.88 -13.61 -41.21
CA ARG A 721 24.88 -15.08 -41.35
C ARG A 721 25.57 -15.53 -42.65
N TYR A 722 26.89 -15.68 -42.60
CA TYR A 722 27.71 -15.95 -43.79
C TYR A 722 27.49 -17.31 -44.48
N LEU A 723 26.97 -18.33 -43.77
CA LEU A 723 26.88 -19.71 -44.28
C LEU A 723 26.08 -19.82 -45.59
N LEU A 724 24.95 -19.12 -45.67
CA LEU A 724 24.10 -19.12 -46.87
C LEU A 724 24.83 -18.53 -48.08
N ILE A 725 25.62 -17.48 -47.87
CA ILE A 725 26.37 -16.80 -48.93
C ILE A 725 27.56 -17.66 -49.39
N MET A 726 28.21 -18.40 -48.48
CA MET A 726 29.25 -19.36 -48.85
C MET A 726 28.70 -20.46 -49.78
N LEU A 727 27.51 -20.97 -49.50
CA LEU A 727 26.87 -22.02 -50.29
C LEU A 727 26.27 -21.52 -51.61
N SER A 728 25.74 -20.29 -51.64
CA SER A 728 25.05 -19.75 -52.83
C SER A 728 25.97 -18.99 -53.77
N VAL A 729 27.10 -18.44 -53.31
CA VAL A 729 28.02 -17.61 -54.12
C VAL A 729 29.39 -18.26 -54.30
N TYR A 730 30.07 -18.62 -53.21
CA TYR A 730 31.44 -19.15 -53.29
C TYR A 730 31.48 -20.57 -53.89
N LEU A 731 30.54 -21.45 -53.50
CA LEU A 731 30.49 -22.81 -54.03
C LEU A 731 30.20 -22.84 -55.56
N PRO A 732 29.17 -22.17 -56.10
CA PRO A 732 28.93 -22.17 -57.54
C PRO A 732 30.05 -21.52 -58.36
N SER A 733 30.65 -20.42 -57.87
CA SER A 733 31.78 -19.79 -58.55
C SER A 733 33.02 -20.69 -58.59
N ALA A 734 33.31 -21.42 -57.51
CA ALA A 734 34.35 -22.45 -57.50
C ALA A 734 34.04 -23.63 -58.44
N MET A 735 32.77 -24.06 -58.54
CA MET A 735 32.35 -25.09 -59.48
C MET A 735 32.52 -24.64 -60.94
N LEU A 736 32.18 -23.40 -61.28
CA LEU A 736 32.42 -22.82 -62.62
C LEU A 736 33.92 -22.76 -62.96
N LEU A 737 34.74 -22.41 -61.97
CA LEU A 737 36.20 -22.44 -62.11
C LEU A 737 36.71 -23.87 -62.37
N ALA A 738 36.15 -24.87 -61.67
CA ALA A 738 36.49 -26.27 -61.87
C ALA A 738 36.11 -26.76 -63.28
N VAL A 739 34.93 -26.37 -63.81
CA VAL A 739 34.54 -26.68 -65.20
C VAL A 739 35.52 -26.05 -66.19
N GLY A 740 35.91 -24.79 -65.97
CA GLY A 740 36.95 -24.14 -66.75
C GLY A 740 38.29 -24.89 -66.71
N TYR A 741 38.71 -25.33 -65.53
CA TYR A 741 39.92 -26.13 -65.34
C TYR A 741 39.84 -27.51 -66.05
N CYS A 742 38.68 -28.17 -66.03
CA CYS A 742 38.47 -29.44 -66.74
C CYS A 742 38.72 -29.34 -68.25
N THR A 743 38.55 -28.16 -68.86
CA THR A 743 38.85 -27.96 -70.29
C THR A 743 40.32 -28.19 -70.64
N LEU A 744 41.25 -28.10 -69.68
CA LEU A 744 42.68 -28.42 -69.87
C LEU A 744 42.96 -29.93 -70.00
N PHE A 745 41.99 -30.79 -69.68
CA PHE A 745 42.09 -32.25 -69.82
C PHE A 745 41.45 -32.79 -71.10
N VAL A 746 40.72 -31.94 -71.83
CA VAL A 746 40.15 -32.29 -73.13
C VAL A 746 41.29 -32.45 -74.15
N ARG A 747 41.18 -33.47 -75.01
CA ARG A 747 42.19 -33.77 -76.04
C ARG A 747 42.45 -32.56 -76.93
N LEU A 748 43.72 -32.35 -77.30
CA LEU A 748 44.18 -31.22 -78.11
C LEU A 748 43.38 -31.06 -79.43
N GLU A 749 43.07 -32.18 -80.08
CA GLU A 749 42.33 -32.26 -81.35
C GLU A 749 40.91 -31.65 -81.33
N LYS A 750 40.34 -31.35 -80.14
CA LYS A 750 38.97 -30.83 -79.99
C LYS A 750 38.97 -29.38 -79.48
N LEU A 751 39.58 -28.47 -80.25
CA LEU A 751 39.67 -27.04 -79.90
C LEU A 751 38.29 -26.38 -79.75
N ASP A 752 37.36 -26.66 -80.67
CA ASP A 752 36.01 -26.07 -80.66
C ASP A 752 35.28 -26.32 -79.34
N VAL A 753 35.42 -27.52 -78.78
CA VAL A 753 34.82 -27.90 -77.49
C VAL A 753 35.48 -27.16 -76.34
N ARG A 754 36.83 -27.02 -76.36
CA ARG A 754 37.58 -26.31 -75.31
C ARG A 754 37.21 -24.84 -75.26
N LEU A 755 37.24 -24.14 -76.40
CA LEU A 755 36.90 -22.71 -76.48
C LEU A 755 35.43 -22.46 -76.16
N SER A 756 34.52 -23.29 -76.68
CA SER A 756 33.08 -23.15 -76.38
C SER A 756 32.77 -23.29 -74.89
N VAL A 757 33.35 -24.29 -74.21
CA VAL A 757 33.12 -24.49 -72.77
C VAL A 757 33.79 -23.38 -71.94
N SER A 758 35.03 -22.98 -72.27
CA SER A 758 35.71 -21.91 -71.51
C SER A 758 35.08 -20.52 -71.70
N LEU A 759 34.55 -20.20 -72.89
CA LEU A 759 33.87 -18.93 -73.14
C LEU A 759 32.49 -18.88 -72.45
N THR A 760 31.75 -19.99 -72.47
CA THR A 760 30.44 -20.06 -71.80
C THR A 760 30.59 -19.98 -70.28
N THR A 761 31.59 -20.64 -69.67
CA THR A 761 31.84 -20.50 -68.23
C THR A 761 32.25 -19.08 -67.83
N LEU A 762 33.04 -18.39 -68.66
CA LEU A 762 33.42 -16.99 -68.43
C LEU A 762 32.20 -16.05 -68.46
N LEU A 763 31.30 -16.23 -69.45
CA LEU A 763 30.08 -15.44 -69.56
C LEU A 763 29.18 -15.66 -68.34
N VAL A 764 28.94 -16.91 -67.95
CA VAL A 764 28.12 -17.26 -66.78
C VAL A 764 28.72 -16.65 -65.51
N LEU A 765 30.04 -16.76 -65.32
CA LEU A 765 30.71 -16.18 -64.16
C LEU A 765 30.56 -14.64 -64.11
N TYR A 766 30.71 -13.94 -65.23
CA TYR A 766 30.52 -12.49 -65.30
C TYR A 766 29.06 -12.08 -64.98
N THR A 767 28.07 -12.81 -65.53
CA THR A 767 26.66 -12.54 -65.21
C THR A 767 26.37 -12.73 -63.72
N PHE A 768 26.97 -13.76 -63.11
CA PHE A 768 26.81 -14.04 -61.68
C PHE A 768 27.48 -12.99 -60.79
N PHE A 769 28.65 -12.49 -61.20
CA PHE A 769 29.30 -11.34 -60.57
C PHE A 769 28.40 -10.09 -60.63
N SER A 770 27.84 -9.76 -61.81
CA SER A 770 26.98 -8.59 -61.96
C SER A 770 25.73 -8.68 -61.08
N GLN A 771 25.12 -9.86 -60.97
CA GLN A 771 23.96 -10.08 -60.11
C GLN A 771 24.33 -9.88 -58.63
N THR A 772 25.39 -10.51 -58.15
CA THR A 772 25.85 -10.42 -56.76
C THR A 772 26.30 -8.99 -56.39
N SER A 773 26.93 -8.28 -57.33
CA SER A 773 27.36 -6.89 -57.11
C SER A 773 26.16 -5.93 -57.01
N SER A 774 25.06 -6.22 -57.72
CA SER A 774 23.84 -5.40 -57.68
C SER A 774 23.00 -5.58 -56.42
N SER A 775 23.12 -6.72 -55.73
CA SER A 775 22.44 -7.00 -54.46
C SER A 775 23.17 -6.43 -53.23
N LEU A 776 24.25 -5.69 -53.44
CA LEU A 776 25.05 -5.07 -52.38
C LEU A 776 25.05 -3.55 -52.54
N PRO A 777 25.27 -2.78 -51.46
CA PRO A 777 25.37 -1.33 -51.56
C PRO A 777 26.50 -0.91 -52.50
N LYS A 778 26.29 0.24 -53.16
CA LYS A 778 27.28 0.87 -54.03
C LYS A 778 28.33 1.57 -53.17
N THR A 779 29.53 1.02 -53.13
CA THR A 779 30.67 1.53 -52.36
C THR A 779 31.71 2.18 -53.27
N ALA A 780 32.48 3.14 -52.73
CA ALA A 780 33.62 3.72 -53.43
C ALA A 780 34.88 2.83 -53.38
N TYR A 781 34.94 1.90 -52.42
CA TYR A 781 36.02 0.94 -52.24
C TYR A 781 35.69 -0.40 -52.90
N VAL A 782 36.75 -1.17 -53.21
CA VAL A 782 36.65 -2.55 -53.72
C VAL A 782 36.30 -3.49 -52.58
N LYS A 783 35.30 -4.36 -52.77
CA LYS A 783 34.86 -5.33 -51.77
C LYS A 783 35.66 -6.63 -51.92
N MET A 784 35.84 -7.39 -50.84
CA MET A 784 36.58 -8.66 -50.90
C MET A 784 35.92 -9.67 -51.87
N ILE A 785 34.59 -9.69 -51.94
CA ILE A 785 33.86 -10.50 -52.93
C ILE A 785 34.19 -10.12 -54.38
N ASP A 786 34.43 -8.82 -54.65
CA ASP A 786 34.84 -8.38 -55.99
C ASP A 786 36.24 -8.92 -56.34
N VAL A 787 37.16 -8.96 -55.36
CA VAL A 787 38.51 -9.55 -55.53
C VAL A 787 38.43 -11.05 -55.85
N TRP A 788 37.54 -11.80 -55.19
CA TRP A 788 37.28 -13.21 -55.48
C TRP A 788 36.82 -13.41 -56.94
N PHE A 789 35.80 -12.65 -57.37
CA PHE A 789 35.30 -12.73 -58.74
C PHE A 789 36.32 -12.29 -59.79
N PHE A 790 37.10 -11.25 -59.52
CA PHE A 790 38.19 -10.83 -60.41
C PHE A 790 39.25 -11.91 -60.55
N PHE A 791 39.61 -12.60 -59.47
CA PHE A 791 40.55 -13.73 -59.52
C PHE A 791 40.00 -14.88 -60.37
N CYS A 792 38.76 -15.32 -60.14
CA CYS A 792 38.15 -16.39 -60.92
C CYS A 792 38.04 -16.03 -62.41
N THR A 793 37.65 -14.80 -62.72
CA THR A 793 37.53 -14.29 -64.09
C THR A 793 38.89 -14.22 -64.78
N PHE A 794 39.91 -13.70 -64.09
CA PHE A 794 41.28 -13.64 -64.60
C PHE A 794 41.84 -15.03 -64.88
N LEU A 795 41.60 -16.00 -63.99
CA LEU A 795 42.09 -17.36 -64.17
C LEU A 795 41.40 -18.08 -65.34
N LEU A 796 40.09 -17.88 -65.54
CA LEU A 796 39.39 -18.40 -66.73
C LEU A 796 39.88 -17.75 -68.02
N PHE A 797 40.10 -16.42 -68.02
CA PHE A 797 40.70 -15.72 -69.14
C PHE A 797 42.10 -16.27 -69.46
N PHE A 798 42.92 -16.52 -68.44
CA PHE A 798 44.24 -17.14 -68.59
C PHE A 798 44.14 -18.54 -69.21
N ILE A 799 43.18 -19.37 -68.79
CA ILE A 799 42.93 -20.69 -69.40
C ILE A 799 42.56 -20.56 -70.88
N ILE A 800 41.72 -19.60 -71.26
CA ILE A 800 41.37 -19.33 -72.67
C ILE A 800 42.61 -18.92 -73.46
N MET A 801 43.44 -18.01 -72.93
CA MET A 801 44.69 -17.59 -73.58
C MET A 801 45.64 -18.78 -73.80
N ILE A 802 45.73 -19.69 -72.82
CA ILE A 802 46.52 -20.92 -72.97
C ILE A 802 45.96 -21.82 -74.07
N HIS A 803 44.63 -21.97 -74.20
CA HIS A 803 44.04 -22.73 -75.30
C HIS A 803 44.43 -22.16 -76.67
N VAL A 804 44.41 -20.82 -76.81
CA VAL A 804 44.84 -20.13 -78.04
C VAL A 804 46.34 -20.29 -78.31
N VAL A 805 47.18 -20.14 -77.28
CA VAL A 805 48.65 -20.29 -77.42
C VAL A 805 49.02 -21.73 -77.80
N VAL A 806 48.36 -22.72 -77.19
CA VAL A 806 48.59 -24.14 -77.50
C VAL A 806 48.24 -24.46 -78.96
N GLU A 807 47.16 -23.87 -79.50
CA GLU A 807 46.79 -24.01 -80.91
C GLU A 807 47.85 -23.42 -81.85
N VAL A 808 48.28 -22.17 -81.60
CA VAL A 808 49.31 -21.50 -82.41
C VAL A 808 50.64 -22.27 -82.41
N LEU A 809 50.95 -22.98 -81.31
CA LEU A 809 52.14 -23.83 -81.20
C LEU A 809 51.98 -25.20 -81.88
N ASP A 810 50.76 -25.71 -82.05
CA ASP A 810 50.46 -26.97 -82.74
C ASP A 810 50.52 -26.79 -84.27
N ASP A 811 50.08 -25.63 -84.77
CA ASP A 811 49.96 -25.29 -86.19
C ASP A 811 51.30 -24.93 -86.88
N GLY A 812 52.41 -25.51 -86.41
CA GLY A 812 53.80 -25.16 -86.74
C GLY A 812 54.13 -25.03 -88.23
N LYS A 813 53.85 -23.85 -88.82
CA LYS A 813 54.54 -23.37 -90.02
C LYS A 813 55.95 -22.94 -89.61
N VAL A 814 56.92 -23.76 -90.00
CA VAL A 814 58.35 -23.52 -89.93
C VAL A 814 58.70 -22.14 -90.53
N PHE A 815 59.11 -21.17 -89.70
CA PHE A 815 59.84 -20.00 -90.19
C PHE A 815 61.28 -20.43 -90.53
N TYR A 816 61.52 -20.80 -91.80
CA TYR A 816 62.89 -20.89 -92.31
C TYR A 816 63.47 -19.47 -92.45
N ILE A 817 64.30 -19.07 -91.49
CA ILE A 817 65.26 -17.97 -91.67
C ILE A 817 66.61 -18.61 -92.03
N ALA A 818 67.22 -18.12 -93.11
CA ALA A 818 68.47 -18.59 -93.72
C ALA A 818 69.63 -18.81 -92.72
N PRO A 819 70.63 -19.66 -93.04
CA PRO A 819 71.59 -20.14 -92.06
C PRO A 819 72.63 -19.06 -91.72
N SER A 820 72.77 -18.76 -90.43
CA SER A 820 73.95 -18.13 -89.85
C SER A 820 74.48 -19.02 -88.73
N ARG A 821 75.79 -19.30 -88.79
CA ARG A 821 76.51 -20.21 -87.89
C ARG A 821 76.37 -19.77 -86.42
N GLY A 822 75.72 -20.59 -85.61
CA GLY A 822 75.76 -20.48 -84.15
C GLY A 822 74.87 -21.52 -83.48
N LYS A 823 75.46 -22.49 -82.77
CA LYS A 823 74.73 -23.47 -81.95
C LYS A 823 74.10 -22.75 -80.76
N PHE A 824 72.82 -22.40 -80.85
CA PHE A 824 71.97 -22.13 -79.69
C PHE A 824 70.91 -23.24 -79.60
N ARG A 825 71.01 -24.10 -78.58
CA ARG A 825 69.90 -24.98 -78.18
C ARG A 825 68.80 -24.09 -77.61
N ARG A 826 67.71 -23.88 -78.34
CA ARG A 826 66.46 -23.35 -77.79
C ARG A 826 65.58 -24.54 -77.36
N PRO A 827 64.93 -24.50 -76.18
CA PRO A 827 64.03 -25.57 -75.78
C PRO A 827 62.83 -25.59 -76.72
N HIS A 828 62.58 -26.73 -77.35
CA HIS A 828 61.39 -26.98 -78.15
C HIS A 828 60.24 -27.21 -77.16
N MET A 829 59.48 -26.17 -76.80
CA MET A 829 58.26 -26.34 -75.99
C MET A 829 57.21 -27.01 -76.87
N SER A 830 56.91 -28.29 -76.60
CA SER A 830 55.81 -28.97 -77.27
C SER A 830 54.47 -28.45 -76.74
N PRO A 831 53.41 -28.35 -77.57
CA PRO A 831 52.06 -27.97 -77.12
C PRO A 831 51.58 -28.81 -75.92
N ASN A 832 51.93 -30.10 -75.92
CA ASN A 832 51.66 -31.02 -74.81
C ASN A 832 52.39 -30.64 -73.51
N SER A 833 53.66 -30.21 -73.59
CA SER A 833 54.43 -29.79 -72.42
C SER A 833 53.84 -28.54 -71.75
N VAL A 834 53.36 -27.58 -72.56
CA VAL A 834 52.68 -26.37 -72.07
C VAL A 834 51.39 -26.74 -71.34
N LEU A 835 50.56 -27.60 -71.95
CA LEU A 835 49.31 -28.04 -71.35
C LEU A 835 49.52 -28.83 -70.04
N ILE A 836 50.53 -29.71 -70.00
CA ILE A 836 50.91 -30.48 -68.80
C ILE A 836 51.37 -29.55 -67.67
N PHE A 837 52.23 -28.57 -67.98
CA PHE A 837 52.70 -27.60 -66.99
C PHE A 837 51.54 -26.74 -66.44
N THR A 838 50.68 -26.24 -67.33
CA THR A 838 49.55 -25.39 -66.94
C THR A 838 48.55 -26.14 -66.06
N ARG A 839 48.21 -27.39 -66.41
CA ARG A 839 47.23 -28.17 -65.64
C ARG A 839 47.78 -28.72 -64.33
N LEU A 840 49.05 -29.14 -64.27
CA LEU A 840 49.60 -29.76 -63.04
C LEU A 840 50.22 -28.75 -62.07
N VAL A 841 50.69 -27.60 -62.56
CA VAL A 841 51.46 -26.66 -61.75
C VAL A 841 50.82 -25.29 -61.74
N ALA A 842 50.70 -24.62 -62.88
CA ALA A 842 50.34 -23.19 -62.90
C ALA A 842 48.97 -22.90 -62.28
N VAL A 843 47.92 -23.60 -62.73
CA VAL A 843 46.55 -23.37 -62.24
C VAL A 843 46.39 -23.82 -60.77
N PRO A 844 46.74 -25.07 -60.37
CA PRO A 844 46.59 -25.49 -58.98
C PRO A 844 47.38 -24.65 -57.97
N VAL A 845 48.62 -24.26 -58.29
CA VAL A 845 49.44 -23.41 -57.42
C VAL A 845 48.83 -22.00 -57.30
N SER A 846 48.36 -21.41 -58.41
CA SER A 846 47.71 -20.10 -58.37
C SER A 846 46.45 -20.07 -57.49
N VAL A 847 45.60 -21.11 -57.59
CA VAL A 847 44.39 -21.24 -56.77
C VAL A 847 44.74 -21.44 -55.31
N PHE A 848 45.73 -22.28 -55.00
CA PHE A 848 46.15 -22.53 -53.62
C PHE A 848 46.72 -21.28 -52.96
N VAL A 849 47.66 -20.58 -53.63
CA VAL A 849 48.28 -19.36 -53.11
C VAL A 849 47.23 -18.27 -52.90
N PHE A 850 46.36 -18.05 -53.89
CA PHE A 850 45.29 -17.06 -53.76
C PHE A 850 44.33 -17.40 -52.62
N SER A 851 43.89 -18.66 -52.51
CA SER A 851 42.94 -19.07 -51.46
C SER A 851 43.53 -18.86 -50.06
N CYS A 852 44.80 -19.24 -49.85
CA CYS A 852 45.48 -19.02 -48.57
C CYS A 852 45.57 -17.53 -48.21
N VAL A 853 45.95 -16.69 -49.17
CA VAL A 853 46.06 -15.23 -48.94
C VAL A 853 44.69 -14.60 -48.71
N TYR A 854 43.70 -14.95 -49.53
CA TYR A 854 42.34 -14.42 -49.46
C TYR A 854 41.68 -14.73 -48.12
N TRP A 855 41.68 -16.00 -47.71
CA TRP A 855 41.06 -16.40 -46.44
C TRP A 855 41.84 -15.90 -45.23
N ALA A 856 43.17 -15.77 -45.31
CA ALA A 856 43.95 -15.14 -44.25
C ALA A 856 43.57 -13.66 -44.09
N MET A 857 43.38 -12.91 -45.18
CA MET A 857 42.93 -11.50 -45.11
C MET A 857 41.49 -11.35 -44.61
N MET A 858 40.62 -12.33 -44.86
CA MET A 858 39.21 -12.31 -44.42
C MET A 858 39.03 -12.65 -42.93
N LEU A 859 40.05 -13.23 -42.28
CA LEU A 859 40.02 -13.62 -40.86
C LEU A 859 40.77 -12.63 -39.95
N VAL A 860 41.39 -11.59 -40.53
CA VAL A 860 42.06 -10.47 -39.84
C VAL A 860 41.08 -9.32 -39.71
#